data_AF-A0A3P8WG73-F1
#
_entry.id   AF-A0A3P8WG73-F1
#
_cell.length_a   1.000
_cell.length_b   1.000
_cell.length_c   1.000
_cell.angle_alpha   90.00
_cell.angle_beta   90.00
_cell.angle_gamma   90.00
#
_symmetry.space_group_name_H-M   'P 1'
#
loop_
_entity.id
_entity.type
_entity.pdbx_description
1 polymer ?
#
loop_
_entity_poly.entity_id
_entity_poly.type
_entity_poly.pdbx_seq_one_letter_code
_entity_poly.pdbx_strand_id
1 'polypeptide(L)'
;MAEGGVDELSQLEYLSLVSKVCTELDNHLGISDKDLAEFVIHLAEKQPTFDGFKSALLQNGAEFTDSLVGNLLRLIQTMRPQSKASTVSGAVCKPNSEKDRLKELFPALCRPDDPAPKKLLDEDDVKVAADAMKELEMFMPSVSGTNTKSHKSRSEKSRRYSRSRSRSRERDRHRDRDRDRRRRHRSRSRSRSRSRSRDRDRHRDRDRGKRRDKSTRRTDRSPSPKKDQDRDSDRWKDKHVDRPPPEEPSVGDIYNGKVTSIMQFGCFVQLEGLRKRWEGLVHISELRREGRVANVADVVNKGQRVKVKVLSFTGSKTSLSMKDVEQETGEDLNPNRRRNVGPDGGDEVTMRNPDRPSNLNLGNAPELEQDDTLERKRLTKISDPEKWEIKQMIAANVLSKEEFPDFDDETGILPKVDDEEDEDLEIELVEEEPPFLRGHTKQSMDMSPVKIVKNPDGSMSQAAMMQSALAKERREQKQAAREAEMDSIPMGLNKHWVDPLPDADGRQIAANMRGIGMMPNDIPEWKKHAFGGNKASYGKKTQLSILEQRESLPIYKLKEQLVQAVHDNQILIVVGETGSGKTTQITQYLAEAGYTARGKRGSTQPGRVAAMSVAKRVSEEFGCRLGQEVGYTIRFEDCTCTETVIKYMTHGMLQRECLIDPDMSQYGVIMLDEAHERTIHTDVLFGLLKKTIQKRKDLKLIVSSATLDAVKFSQYFFEAPIFTIPGRTFPVEILYTREPETDYLDASLLTVMQIHLTEPPGDILVFLTGQEEIDTACEILYERMKSLGPDVPELIILPVYSALPSEMQTRIFNPAPPGSRKVIIATNIAETSLTIDGIFYVVDPGFVKQVVYNSKTGIDQLLVTPISQAQAKQRSGRAGRTGPGKCYRLYTERAHRDEMLVSNVPEIQRTNLASTVLSLKAMGINDLLAFDFMDAPPMETLITAMEQLYSLGALDDEGLLTRLGRRMAEFPLEPMLCKMLIMSVHLGCSEEMLTIVSMLSVQNIFYRPKEKQAQADQKKTKFFQPEGDHLTLLAVYNSWKNNKFSNPWCFENFIQGRSLKRAQDIRKQMLSIMDRHKLDVVSCGKNTVRVQKAICSGFFRNAARKHPQDGYRTVIDQQVVYLHPSSTLFNRQPEWLVYHELVLTTKEYMREVTTIDPRWLVEFAPAFFRIADPTRLSRQKRQQKLEPLYNRYEEPNAWRISRAFRRR
;
A
#
# COMPACT_ATOMS: atom_id res chain seq x y z
N MET A 1 -19.53 34.04 21.67
CA MET A 1 -19.03 32.94 22.53
C MET A 1 -17.55 33.11 22.83
N ALA A 2 -16.65 33.12 21.85
CA ALA A 2 -15.19 33.19 22.10
C ALA A 2 -14.68 34.37 22.96
N GLU A 3 -15.37 35.53 22.96
CA GLU A 3 -15.00 36.68 23.82
C GLU A 3 -15.19 36.40 25.32
N GLY A 4 -16.08 35.49 25.72
CA GLY A 4 -16.29 35.14 27.14
C GLY A 4 -15.15 34.31 27.74
N GLY A 5 -14.60 33.36 26.97
CA GLY A 5 -13.59 32.41 27.47
C GLY A 5 -12.26 33.05 27.91
N VAL A 6 -11.96 34.28 27.47
CA VAL A 6 -10.75 35.01 27.87
C VAL A 6 -10.94 35.72 29.22
N ASP A 7 -12.13 36.29 29.46
CA ASP A 7 -12.50 36.82 30.78
C ASP A 7 -12.69 35.67 31.79
N GLU A 8 -13.34 34.56 31.39
CA GLU A 8 -13.50 33.37 32.24
C GLU A 8 -12.16 32.80 32.69
N LEU A 9 -11.16 32.70 31.80
CA LEU A 9 -9.83 32.21 32.17
C LEU A 9 -9.09 33.19 33.09
N SER A 10 -9.19 34.50 32.83
CA SER A 10 -8.65 35.55 33.70
C SER A 10 -9.30 35.54 35.09
N GLN A 11 -10.60 35.26 35.16
CA GLN A 11 -11.38 35.15 36.39
C GLN A 11 -11.05 33.86 37.16
N LEU A 12 -10.78 32.75 36.47
CA LEU A 12 -10.28 31.51 37.08
C LEU A 12 -8.87 31.66 37.65
N GLU A 13 -7.97 32.40 36.97
CA GLU A 13 -6.65 32.74 37.52
C GLU A 13 -6.75 33.62 38.77
N TYR A 14 -7.63 34.63 38.75
CA TYR A 14 -7.91 35.45 39.94
C TYR A 14 -8.48 34.63 41.11
N LEU A 15 -9.46 33.76 40.86
CA LEU A 15 -10.03 32.86 41.89
C LEU A 15 -8.98 31.87 42.43
N SER A 16 -8.04 31.42 41.60
CA SER A 16 -6.89 30.59 42.01
C SER A 16 -5.92 31.36 42.92
N LEU A 17 -5.67 32.65 42.64
CA LEU A 17 -4.90 33.53 43.52
C LEU A 17 -5.61 33.75 44.87
N VAL A 18 -6.91 34.10 44.85
CA VAL A 18 -7.73 34.29 46.07
C VAL A 18 -7.73 33.03 46.95
N SER A 19 -7.91 31.86 46.35
CA SER A 19 -7.88 30.57 47.05
C SER A 19 -6.54 30.30 47.75
N LYS A 20 -5.41 30.63 47.10
CA LYS A 20 -4.08 30.46 47.69
C LYS A 20 -3.76 31.50 48.77
N VAL A 21 -4.18 32.76 48.61
CA VAL A 21 -4.06 33.79 49.65
C VAL A 21 -4.88 33.37 50.89
N CYS A 22 -6.10 32.88 50.70
CA CYS A 22 -6.93 32.32 51.77
C CYS A 22 -6.25 31.11 52.45
N THR A 23 -5.61 30.22 51.68
CA THR A 23 -4.86 29.08 52.23
C THR A 23 -3.66 29.50 53.09
N GLU A 24 -2.90 30.53 52.67
CA GLU A 24 -1.78 31.07 53.48
C GLU A 24 -2.27 31.78 54.76
N LEU A 25 -3.41 32.48 54.71
CA LEU A 25 -4.04 33.09 55.89
C LEU A 25 -4.56 32.02 56.86
N ASP A 26 -5.16 30.94 56.35
CA ASP A 26 -5.62 29.80 57.18
C ASP A 26 -4.45 29.07 57.84
N ASN A 27 -3.37 28.79 57.07
CA ASN A 27 -2.14 28.17 57.59
C ASN A 27 -1.45 28.96 58.71
N HIS A 28 -1.53 30.29 58.69
CA HIS A 28 -0.80 31.16 59.63
C HIS A 28 -1.66 31.79 60.74
N LEU A 29 -2.98 31.92 60.54
CA LEU A 29 -3.90 32.61 61.45
C LEU A 29 -5.15 31.78 61.80
N GLY A 30 -5.43 30.68 61.08
CA GLY A 30 -6.67 29.91 61.22
C GLY A 30 -7.92 30.63 60.70
N ILE A 31 -7.74 31.54 59.72
CA ILE A 31 -8.82 32.36 59.14
C ILE A 31 -8.93 32.08 57.64
N SER A 32 -9.91 31.28 57.27
CA SER A 32 -10.24 30.89 55.88
C SER A 32 -11.35 31.76 55.27
N ASP A 33 -11.21 33.09 55.40
CA ASP A 33 -12.16 34.08 54.85
C ASP A 33 -11.74 34.56 53.44
N LYS A 34 -12.66 34.43 52.48
CA LYS A 34 -12.48 34.81 51.08
C LYS A 34 -12.54 36.33 50.86
N ASP A 35 -13.40 37.03 51.58
CA ASP A 35 -13.57 38.48 51.43
C ASP A 35 -12.36 39.21 52.03
N LEU A 36 -11.80 38.67 53.13
CA LEU A 36 -10.51 39.09 53.68
C LEU A 36 -9.36 38.86 52.69
N ALA A 37 -9.30 37.70 52.03
CA ALA A 37 -8.28 37.41 51.02
C ALA A 37 -8.33 38.38 49.83
N GLU A 38 -9.53 38.70 49.33
CA GLU A 38 -9.72 39.69 48.26
C GLU A 38 -9.36 41.12 48.71
N PHE A 39 -9.69 41.50 49.94
CA PHE A 39 -9.28 42.78 50.53
C PHE A 39 -7.76 42.90 50.67
N VAL A 40 -7.07 41.84 51.13
CA VAL A 40 -5.59 41.80 51.23
C VAL A 40 -4.93 41.90 49.85
N ILE A 41 -5.49 41.25 48.81
CA ILE A 41 -5.04 41.41 47.42
C ILE A 41 -5.15 42.87 46.96
N HIS A 42 -6.32 43.50 47.17
CA HIS A 42 -6.58 44.89 46.80
C HIS A 42 -5.71 45.91 47.58
N LEU A 43 -5.29 45.61 48.82
CA LEU A 43 -4.29 46.41 49.54
C LEU A 43 -2.89 46.28 48.90
N ALA A 44 -2.48 45.07 48.50
CA ALA A 44 -1.20 44.85 47.81
C ALA A 44 -1.15 45.51 46.43
N GLU A 45 -2.28 45.58 45.71
CA GLU A 45 -2.37 46.31 44.44
C GLU A 45 -2.17 47.83 44.60
N LYS A 46 -2.63 48.40 45.72
CA LYS A 46 -2.48 49.84 46.00
C LYS A 46 -1.08 50.22 46.49
N GLN A 47 -0.39 49.32 47.18
CA GLN A 47 0.97 49.55 47.69
C GLN A 47 1.87 48.34 47.39
N PRO A 48 2.50 48.27 46.20
CA PRO A 48 3.30 47.11 45.77
C PRO A 48 4.69 47.02 46.45
N THR A 49 5.06 47.97 47.30
CA THR A 49 6.31 47.96 48.08
C THR A 49 6.09 47.33 49.46
N PHE A 50 7.06 46.55 49.94
CA PHE A 50 6.95 45.81 51.20
C PHE A 50 6.60 46.70 52.40
N ASP A 51 7.33 47.80 52.61
CA ASP A 51 7.09 48.72 53.73
C ASP A 51 5.74 49.45 53.61
N GLY A 52 5.28 49.71 52.38
CA GLY A 52 3.97 50.30 52.11
C GLY A 52 2.84 49.33 52.42
N PHE A 53 2.92 48.10 51.89
CA PHE A 53 1.95 47.03 52.16
C PHE A 53 1.87 46.70 53.66
N LYS A 54 3.02 46.59 54.35
CA LYS A 54 3.09 46.42 55.80
C LYS A 54 2.41 47.58 56.55
N SER A 55 2.69 48.83 56.16
CA SER A 55 2.05 50.01 56.75
C SER A 55 0.54 50.04 56.50
N ALA A 56 0.08 49.65 55.31
CA ALA A 56 -1.33 49.58 54.96
C ALA A 56 -2.08 48.49 55.74
N LEU A 57 -1.47 47.32 55.97
CA LEU A 57 -2.02 46.27 56.81
C LEU A 57 -2.15 46.73 58.27
N LEU A 58 -1.09 47.32 58.83
CA LEU A 58 -1.10 47.86 60.20
C LEU A 58 -2.15 48.98 60.38
N GLN A 59 -2.33 49.86 59.38
CA GLN A 59 -3.38 50.90 59.40
C GLN A 59 -4.81 50.33 59.38
N ASN A 60 -5.01 49.12 58.87
CA ASN A 60 -6.29 48.41 58.88
C ASN A 60 -6.38 47.39 60.04
N GLY A 61 -5.49 47.44 61.03
CA GLY A 61 -5.53 46.61 62.24
C GLY A 61 -4.95 45.21 62.11
N ALA A 62 -4.24 44.89 61.02
CA ALA A 62 -3.66 43.57 60.77
C ALA A 62 -2.18 43.49 61.21
N GLU A 63 -1.92 43.00 62.42
CA GLU A 63 -0.58 42.69 62.93
C GLU A 63 -0.06 41.35 62.36
N PHE A 64 0.30 41.35 61.08
CA PHE A 64 0.93 40.19 60.42
C PHE A 64 2.44 40.19 60.60
N THR A 65 3.05 39.00 60.67
CA THR A 65 4.51 38.85 60.76
C THR A 65 5.19 39.23 59.45
N ASP A 66 6.39 39.80 59.53
CA ASP A 66 7.16 40.28 58.35
C ASP A 66 7.40 39.18 57.30
N SER A 67 7.54 37.92 57.74
CA SER A 67 7.63 36.75 56.85
C SER A 67 6.31 36.46 56.13
N LEU A 68 5.16 36.56 56.80
CA LEU A 68 3.83 36.38 56.21
C LEU A 68 3.54 37.53 55.22
N VAL A 69 3.80 38.78 55.60
CA VAL A 69 3.62 39.96 54.71
C VAL A 69 4.48 39.81 53.45
N GLY A 70 5.74 39.35 53.59
CA GLY A 70 6.63 39.12 52.47
C GLY A 70 6.18 37.98 51.56
N ASN A 71 5.71 36.87 52.14
CA ASN A 71 5.17 35.73 51.39
C ASN A 71 3.88 36.11 50.63
N LEU A 72 2.93 36.77 51.28
CA LEU A 72 1.68 37.23 50.66
C LEU A 72 1.95 38.19 49.51
N LEU A 73 2.78 39.22 49.71
CA LEU A 73 3.13 40.17 48.65
C LEU A 73 3.81 39.47 47.46
N ARG A 74 4.72 38.54 47.72
CA ARG A 74 5.41 37.75 46.68
C ARG A 74 4.43 36.84 45.93
N LEU A 75 3.51 36.19 46.62
CA LEU A 75 2.52 35.26 46.04
C LEU A 75 1.52 36.02 45.15
N ILE A 76 1.10 37.21 45.57
CA ILE A 76 0.26 38.13 44.80
C ILE A 76 1.01 38.64 43.56
N GLN A 77 2.28 39.04 43.71
CA GLN A 77 3.09 39.53 42.59
C GLN A 77 3.44 38.46 41.54
N THR A 78 3.57 37.18 41.92
CA THR A 78 3.96 36.12 40.98
C THR A 78 2.80 35.45 40.24
N MET A 79 1.56 35.53 40.74
CA MET A 79 0.38 34.88 40.13
C MET A 79 -0.69 35.86 39.62
N ARG A 80 -0.44 37.17 39.64
CA ARG A 80 -1.37 38.16 39.06
C ARG A 80 -1.23 38.18 37.52
N PRO A 81 -2.32 38.04 36.74
CA PRO A 81 -2.26 38.23 35.29
C PRO A 81 -1.87 39.67 34.95
N GLN A 82 -1.05 39.85 33.91
CA GLN A 82 -0.56 41.18 33.53
C GLN A 82 -1.69 42.02 32.90
N SER A 83 -2.13 43.06 33.62
CA SER A 83 -3.02 44.08 33.08
C SER A 83 -2.36 44.77 31.88
N LYS A 84 -2.92 44.59 30.67
CA LYS A 84 -2.40 45.19 29.43
C LYS A 84 -2.28 46.71 29.60
N ALA A 85 -1.05 47.23 29.44
CA ALA A 85 -0.82 48.66 29.40
C ALA A 85 -1.59 49.30 28.23
N SER A 86 -2.24 50.43 28.48
CA SER A 86 -3.09 51.13 27.52
C SER A 86 -2.29 51.87 26.45
N THR A 87 -1.76 51.12 25.48
CA THR A 87 -1.07 51.69 24.30
C THR A 87 -2.03 52.52 23.45
N VAL A 88 -1.86 53.83 23.56
CA VAL A 88 -2.15 54.94 22.63
C VAL A 88 -3.01 54.61 21.40
N SER A 89 -4.03 55.45 21.18
CA SER A 89 -4.98 55.39 20.07
C SER A 89 -4.36 55.42 18.66
N GLY A 90 -4.01 54.23 18.13
CA GLY A 90 -3.94 53.96 16.70
C GLY A 90 -5.30 53.49 16.17
N ALA A 91 -5.69 53.92 14.97
CA ALA A 91 -7.02 53.62 14.43
C ALA A 91 -7.15 52.15 13.97
N VAL A 92 -7.71 51.30 14.83
CA VAL A 92 -8.07 49.92 14.48
C VAL A 92 -9.32 49.91 13.61
N CYS A 93 -9.16 49.70 12.30
CA CYS A 93 -10.26 49.29 11.44
C CYS A 93 -10.80 47.94 11.94
N LYS A 94 -12.10 47.85 12.22
CA LYS A 94 -12.73 46.58 12.59
C LYS A 94 -12.65 45.60 11.40
N PRO A 95 -12.15 44.36 11.56
CA PRO A 95 -12.25 43.35 10.52
C PRO A 95 -13.72 42.97 10.33
N ASN A 96 -14.29 43.37 9.20
CA ASN A 96 -15.73 43.26 8.89
C ASN A 96 -16.17 41.85 8.44
N SER A 97 -15.28 40.85 8.46
CA SER A 97 -15.64 39.46 8.20
C SER A 97 -14.93 38.47 9.11
N GLU A 98 -15.57 37.32 9.33
CA GLU A 98 -14.99 36.17 10.01
C GLU A 98 -13.74 35.66 9.28
N LYS A 99 -13.69 35.76 7.95
CA LYS A 99 -12.50 35.43 7.14
C LYS A 99 -11.33 36.36 7.42
N ASP A 100 -11.55 37.63 7.75
CA ASP A 100 -10.46 38.56 8.07
C ASP A 100 -9.92 38.31 9.48
N ARG A 101 -10.79 38.00 10.45
CA ARG A 101 -10.37 37.47 11.76
C ARG A 101 -9.56 36.17 11.62
N LEU A 102 -9.94 35.27 10.70
CA LEU A 102 -9.20 34.04 10.43
C LEU A 102 -7.85 34.27 9.73
N LYS A 103 -7.70 35.32 8.91
CA LYS A 103 -6.39 35.75 8.36
C LYS A 103 -5.46 36.26 9.46
N GLU A 104 -5.99 37.07 10.38
CA GLU A 104 -5.24 37.55 11.56
C GLU A 104 -4.83 36.39 12.47
N LEU A 105 -5.67 35.36 12.61
CA LEU A 105 -5.39 34.15 13.38
C LEU A 105 -4.45 33.14 12.70
N PHE A 106 -4.36 33.10 11.36
CA PHE A 106 -3.59 32.08 10.63
C PHE A 106 -2.76 32.65 9.46
N PRO A 107 -1.76 33.52 9.72
CA PRO A 107 -1.01 34.22 8.68
C PRO A 107 -0.27 33.29 7.70
N ALA A 108 0.18 32.11 8.15
CA ALA A 108 0.86 31.12 7.29
C ALA A 108 -0.08 30.42 6.27
N LEU A 109 -1.38 30.36 6.56
CA LEU A 109 -2.39 29.81 5.65
C LEU A 109 -2.89 30.85 4.63
N CYS A 110 -2.56 32.13 4.82
CA CYS A 110 -3.05 33.28 4.04
C CYS A 110 -1.94 34.08 3.33
N ARG A 111 -0.83 33.42 2.96
CA ARG A 111 0.20 34.03 2.10
C ARG A 111 -0.38 34.29 0.70
N PRO A 112 -0.23 35.49 0.12
CA PRO A 112 -0.86 35.82 -1.16
C PRO A 112 -0.40 34.93 -2.33
N ASP A 113 -1.32 34.61 -3.24
CA ASP A 113 -1.05 33.93 -4.50
C ASP A 113 -0.14 34.81 -5.38
N ASP A 114 1.06 34.32 -5.70
CA ASP A 114 2.08 35.06 -6.47
C ASP A 114 1.72 34.98 -7.98
N PRO A 115 1.37 36.10 -8.66
CA PRO A 115 0.68 36.05 -9.96
C PRO A 115 1.59 35.69 -11.15
N ALA A 116 2.89 35.46 -10.92
CA ALA A 116 3.86 35.13 -11.95
C ALA A 116 4.25 33.64 -11.87
N PRO A 117 4.11 32.85 -12.96
CA PRO A 117 4.65 31.49 -12.99
C PRO A 117 6.18 31.54 -12.97
N LYS A 118 6.78 31.32 -11.79
CA LYS A 118 8.24 31.21 -11.63
C LYS A 118 8.77 30.15 -12.60
N LYS A 119 9.87 30.48 -13.29
CA LYS A 119 10.44 29.60 -14.31
C LYS A 119 11.06 28.36 -13.67
N LEU A 120 11.40 27.38 -14.50
CA LEU A 120 11.96 26.09 -14.06
C LEU A 120 13.38 26.18 -13.46
N LEU A 121 14.00 27.35 -13.52
CA LEU A 121 15.28 27.72 -12.89
C LEU A 121 15.17 29.22 -12.56
N ASP A 122 15.40 29.63 -11.31
CA ASP A 122 15.59 31.04 -10.96
C ASP A 122 17.09 31.40 -11.10
N GLU A 123 17.43 32.67 -11.36
CA GLU A 123 18.84 33.05 -11.60
C GLU A 123 19.73 32.86 -10.35
N ASP A 124 19.13 32.84 -9.16
CA ASP A 124 19.83 32.56 -7.91
C ASP A 124 20.10 31.06 -7.68
N ASP A 125 19.33 30.12 -8.28
CA ASP A 125 19.69 28.69 -8.29
C ASP A 125 21.06 28.47 -8.95
N VAL A 126 21.33 29.22 -10.01
CA VAL A 126 22.58 29.15 -10.78
C VAL A 126 23.76 29.72 -9.99
N LYS A 127 23.53 30.74 -9.14
CA LYS A 127 24.53 31.21 -8.17
C LYS A 127 24.81 30.17 -7.09
N VAL A 128 23.77 29.68 -6.41
CA VAL A 128 23.92 28.74 -5.28
C VAL A 128 24.63 27.46 -5.74
N ALA A 129 24.32 26.96 -6.95
CA ALA A 129 25.06 25.86 -7.55
C ALA A 129 26.53 26.19 -7.85
N ALA A 130 26.83 27.42 -8.31
CA ALA A 130 28.20 27.85 -8.61
C ALA A 130 29.05 28.07 -7.35
N ASP A 131 28.49 28.67 -6.29
CA ASP A 131 29.19 28.84 -5.02
C ASP A 131 29.35 27.51 -4.26
N ALA A 132 28.37 26.60 -4.28
CA ALA A 132 28.53 25.26 -3.70
C ALA A 132 29.59 24.39 -4.42
N MET A 133 29.69 24.48 -5.76
CA MET A 133 30.79 23.82 -6.51
C MET A 133 32.16 24.41 -6.13
N LYS A 134 32.23 25.72 -5.90
CA LYS A 134 33.44 26.45 -5.53
C LYS A 134 33.88 26.19 -4.08
N GLU A 135 32.94 25.93 -3.17
CA GLU A 135 33.27 25.40 -1.83
C GLU A 135 33.80 23.96 -1.92
N LEU A 136 33.21 23.10 -2.76
CA LEU A 136 33.73 21.74 -3.02
C LEU A 136 35.16 21.75 -3.60
N GLU A 137 35.49 22.68 -4.50
CA GLU A 137 36.86 22.87 -5.00
C GLU A 137 37.86 23.28 -3.90
N MET A 138 37.40 23.89 -2.79
CA MET A 138 38.26 24.27 -1.65
C MET A 138 38.55 23.13 -0.67
N PHE A 139 37.82 21.99 -0.74
CA PHE A 139 37.99 20.86 0.17
C PHE A 139 38.92 19.74 -0.37
N MET A 140 39.45 19.86 -1.58
CA MET A 140 40.38 18.86 -2.14
C MET A 140 41.83 19.06 -1.65
N PRO A 141 42.49 18.03 -1.07
CA PRO A 141 43.86 18.15 -0.58
C PRO A 141 44.89 18.23 -1.73
N SER A 142 45.86 19.13 -1.59
CA SER A 142 46.89 19.40 -2.61
C SER A 142 48.04 18.40 -2.59
N VAL A 143 48.33 17.76 -3.73
CA VAL A 143 49.56 16.96 -3.92
C VAL A 143 50.47 17.64 -4.96
N SER A 144 51.66 18.05 -4.52
CA SER A 144 52.76 18.50 -5.39
C SER A 144 53.65 17.32 -5.81
N GLY A 145 54.11 17.15 -7.05
CA GLY A 145 53.88 17.92 -8.28
C GLY A 145 55.17 18.12 -9.10
N THR A 146 55.08 18.22 -10.43
CA THR A 146 56.25 18.56 -11.27
C THR A 146 55.92 19.30 -12.58
N ASN A 147 56.56 20.46 -12.75
CA ASN A 147 56.98 21.11 -14.00
C ASN A 147 56.00 21.49 -15.15
N THR A 148 55.76 22.80 -15.21
CA THR A 148 56.06 23.72 -16.34
C THR A 148 54.99 24.19 -17.35
N LYS A 149 54.57 25.45 -17.09
CA LYS A 149 54.56 26.63 -17.99
C LYS A 149 53.31 26.95 -18.86
N SER A 150 52.93 28.23 -18.72
CA SER A 150 52.15 29.10 -19.64
C SER A 150 50.64 28.88 -19.76
N HIS A 151 49.78 29.91 -19.87
CA HIS A 151 49.92 31.31 -19.44
C HIS A 151 48.55 32.04 -19.34
N LYS A 152 48.46 33.01 -18.41
CA LYS A 152 47.60 34.23 -18.45
C LYS A 152 46.09 34.08 -18.76
N SER A 153 45.38 33.85 -17.66
CA SER A 153 44.08 34.41 -17.26
C SER A 153 43.59 35.77 -17.85
N ARG A 154 42.26 35.99 -17.69
CA ARG A 154 41.48 37.25 -17.73
C ARG A 154 41.22 37.90 -19.11
N SER A 155 40.13 38.66 -19.33
CA SER A 155 38.78 38.70 -18.71
C SER A 155 37.89 39.75 -19.39
N GLU A 156 36.62 39.45 -19.69
CA GLU A 156 35.54 40.45 -19.93
C GLU A 156 34.17 39.73 -19.83
N LYS A 157 33.10 40.22 -19.18
CA LYS A 157 32.69 41.54 -18.63
C LYS A 157 31.86 42.48 -19.52
N SER A 158 30.76 41.91 -20.04
CA SER A 158 29.39 42.50 -20.00
C SER A 158 28.96 43.58 -21.00
N ARG A 159 27.62 43.67 -21.16
CA ARG A 159 26.79 44.71 -21.85
C ARG A 159 26.59 44.49 -23.36
N ARG A 160 25.44 44.84 -23.96
CA ARG A 160 24.04 45.15 -23.53
C ARG A 160 23.21 45.31 -24.84
N TYR A 161 21.87 45.27 -24.79
CA TYR A 161 20.94 45.90 -25.75
C TYR A 161 20.99 45.38 -27.23
N SER A 162 19.92 45.12 -28.00
CA SER A 162 18.48 45.36 -27.89
C SER A 162 17.78 45.04 -29.24
N ARG A 163 16.44 44.96 -29.21
CA ARG A 163 15.49 45.43 -30.25
C ARG A 163 15.65 45.00 -31.73
N SER A 164 14.78 44.04 -32.08
CA SER A 164 13.58 44.28 -32.92
C SER A 164 13.58 43.96 -34.43
N ARG A 165 12.34 43.82 -34.95
CA ARG A 165 11.86 44.02 -36.35
C ARG A 165 12.28 43.04 -37.47
N SER A 166 11.43 42.01 -37.63
CA SER A 166 10.50 41.84 -38.77
C SER A 166 10.98 41.65 -40.23
N ARG A 167 10.09 41.02 -41.03
CA ARG A 167 9.99 41.02 -42.52
C ARG A 167 10.91 40.09 -43.35
N SER A 168 10.39 38.89 -43.59
CA SER A 168 9.90 38.41 -44.92
C SER A 168 10.74 38.50 -46.21
N ARG A 169 10.66 37.40 -46.99
CA ARG A 169 10.80 37.21 -48.47
C ARG A 169 12.03 36.46 -48.99
N GLU A 170 11.69 35.35 -49.64
CA GLU A 170 12.25 34.72 -50.86
C GLU A 170 13.31 35.51 -51.65
N ARG A 171 14.40 34.83 -52.10
CA ARG A 171 14.46 34.18 -53.44
C ARG A 171 15.80 33.48 -53.76
N ASP A 172 15.69 32.20 -54.13
CA ASP A 172 16.31 31.43 -55.23
C ASP A 172 17.75 31.64 -55.75
N ARG A 173 18.28 30.51 -56.31
CA ARG A 173 19.36 30.32 -57.32
C ARG A 173 20.77 30.05 -56.77
N HIS A 174 21.54 29.05 -57.26
CA HIS A 174 21.25 28.01 -58.27
C HIS A 174 22.30 26.86 -58.31
N ARG A 175 21.97 25.76 -59.04
CA ARG A 175 22.82 24.67 -59.56
C ARG A 175 23.42 23.67 -58.54
N ASP A 176 23.61 22.38 -58.85
CA ASP A 176 23.14 21.57 -60.01
C ASP A 176 23.03 20.06 -59.65
N ARG A 177 22.24 19.32 -60.45
CA ARG A 177 22.26 17.86 -60.83
C ARG A 177 22.82 16.77 -59.87
N ASP A 178 22.29 15.54 -59.81
CA ASP A 178 21.33 14.84 -60.70
C ASP A 178 20.53 13.69 -60.00
N ARG A 179 19.47 13.24 -60.70
CA ARG A 179 18.56 12.05 -60.59
C ARG A 179 18.51 11.13 -59.32
N ASP A 180 17.34 10.87 -58.70
CA ASP A 180 16.20 9.95 -59.08
C ASP A 180 16.52 8.44 -58.88
N ARG A 181 15.76 7.51 -58.24
CA ARG A 181 14.34 7.35 -57.74
C ARG A 181 14.33 6.49 -56.45
N ARG A 182 13.44 6.64 -55.43
CA ARG A 182 12.00 6.22 -55.32
C ARG A 182 11.71 4.75 -55.76
N ARG A 183 10.92 3.91 -55.07
CA ARG A 183 10.25 3.92 -53.73
C ARG A 183 9.58 2.53 -53.46
N ARG A 184 9.26 2.24 -52.18
CA ARG A 184 8.10 1.41 -51.69
C ARG A 184 8.05 -0.14 -51.81
N HIS A 185 7.95 -0.76 -50.61
CA HIS A 185 6.92 -1.75 -50.16
C HIS A 185 7.01 -3.28 -50.43
N ARG A 186 6.56 -4.01 -49.39
CA ARG A 186 5.76 -5.26 -49.34
C ARG A 186 6.42 -6.64 -49.56
N SER A 187 6.60 -7.33 -48.42
CA SER A 187 6.12 -8.68 -48.11
C SER A 187 6.44 -9.88 -49.03
N ARG A 188 7.00 -10.95 -48.46
CA ARG A 188 6.19 -12.13 -48.04
C ARG A 188 6.99 -13.17 -47.22
N SER A 189 6.23 -14.03 -46.55
CA SER A 189 6.63 -15.28 -45.91
C SER A 189 7.34 -16.29 -46.84
N ARG A 190 8.29 -17.10 -46.30
CA ARG A 190 8.18 -18.59 -46.32
C ARG A 190 9.28 -19.33 -45.53
N SER A 191 8.82 -20.10 -44.54
CA SER A 191 9.13 -21.52 -44.25
C SER A 191 10.57 -22.13 -44.29
N ARG A 192 10.77 -23.03 -43.30
CA ARG A 192 11.37 -24.40 -43.36
C ARG A 192 12.88 -24.62 -43.08
N SER A 193 13.10 -25.75 -42.38
CA SER A 193 14.31 -26.61 -42.27
C SER A 193 15.66 -25.95 -41.94
N ARG A 194 16.28 -26.23 -40.79
CA ARG A 194 16.91 -27.50 -40.33
C ARG A 194 18.28 -27.81 -40.97
N SER A 195 19.22 -28.09 -40.07
CA SER A 195 20.31 -29.08 -40.13
C SER A 195 21.51 -28.88 -41.08
N ARG A 196 22.65 -28.67 -40.39
CA ARG A 196 23.88 -29.51 -40.41
C ARG A 196 24.85 -29.43 -41.61
N SER A 197 26.12 -29.30 -41.18
CA SER A 197 27.32 -30.04 -41.61
C SER A 197 28.00 -29.78 -42.96
N ARG A 198 29.28 -29.39 -42.81
CA ARG A 198 30.48 -29.96 -43.45
C ARG A 198 30.81 -29.62 -44.92
N ASP A 199 31.81 -28.74 -44.99
CA ASP A 199 33.14 -29.00 -45.60
C ASP A 199 33.40 -28.67 -47.08
N ARG A 200 34.56 -28.01 -47.26
CA ARG A 200 35.54 -28.06 -48.38
C ARG A 200 35.46 -27.11 -49.59
N ASP A 201 36.20 -26.01 -49.43
CA ASP A 201 37.50 -25.72 -50.08
C ASP A 201 37.69 -25.83 -51.61
N ARG A 202 38.45 -24.87 -52.18
CA ARG A 202 39.39 -25.12 -53.30
C ARG A 202 40.46 -24.02 -53.48
N HIS A 203 41.73 -24.40 -53.28
CA HIS A 203 42.98 -23.76 -53.78
C HIS A 203 43.29 -22.31 -53.32
N ARG A 204 44.55 -21.83 -53.22
CA ARG A 204 45.89 -22.21 -53.73
C ARG A 204 46.96 -21.73 -52.70
N ASP A 205 48.26 -22.09 -52.67
CA ASP A 205 49.14 -23.11 -53.30
C ASP A 205 50.48 -23.19 -52.48
N ARG A 206 51.30 -24.23 -52.66
CA ARG A 206 52.72 -24.38 -52.20
C ARG A 206 53.01 -24.37 -50.68
N ASP A 207 54.04 -25.04 -50.13
CA ASP A 207 55.02 -26.08 -50.52
C ASP A 207 55.74 -26.45 -49.18
N ARG A 208 56.16 -27.66 -48.76
CA ARG A 208 56.21 -29.09 -49.19
C ARG A 208 55.97 -29.94 -47.90
N GLY A 209 55.87 -31.28 -47.80
CA GLY A 209 56.45 -32.45 -48.49
C GLY A 209 57.27 -33.26 -47.44
N LYS A 210 57.30 -34.59 -47.37
CA LYS A 210 56.89 -35.64 -48.32
C LYS A 210 56.45 -36.93 -47.57
N ARG A 211 55.36 -37.57 -48.05
CA ARG A 211 55.20 -39.05 -48.24
C ARG A 211 55.15 -39.93 -46.95
N ARG A 212 54.50 -41.12 -46.95
CA ARG A 212 53.88 -41.88 -48.05
C ARG A 212 52.73 -42.81 -47.58
N ASP A 213 51.82 -43.10 -48.52
CA ASP A 213 51.12 -44.36 -48.86
C ASP A 213 51.13 -45.59 -47.91
N LYS A 214 50.18 -46.56 -47.97
CA LYS A 214 48.80 -46.67 -48.53
C LYS A 214 48.29 -48.10 -48.26
N SER A 215 46.98 -48.32 -48.36
CA SER A 215 46.34 -49.64 -48.23
C SER A 215 46.66 -50.65 -49.36
N THR A 216 47.07 -51.86 -48.99
CA THR A 216 46.70 -53.15 -49.63
C THR A 216 46.73 -54.23 -48.54
N ARG A 217 45.62 -54.92 -48.22
CA ARG A 217 45.07 -56.08 -48.96
C ARG A 217 46.12 -57.18 -49.20
N ARG A 218 46.07 -58.26 -48.40
CA ARG A 218 45.61 -59.60 -48.81
C ARG A 218 45.88 -60.68 -47.74
N THR A 219 44.98 -61.68 -47.71
CA THR A 219 45.20 -63.13 -47.43
C THR A 219 45.89 -63.59 -46.13
N ASP A 220 45.47 -64.67 -45.47
CA ASP A 220 44.36 -65.58 -45.79
C ASP A 220 43.74 -66.30 -44.56
N ARG A 221 42.64 -67.00 -44.86
CA ARG A 221 41.95 -68.06 -44.09
C ARG A 221 42.69 -68.71 -42.90
N SER A 222 42.01 -68.64 -41.74
CA SER A 222 41.54 -69.79 -40.92
C SER A 222 42.55 -70.79 -40.29
N PRO A 223 42.14 -71.61 -39.29
CA PRO A 223 40.99 -71.51 -38.38
C PRO A 223 41.39 -71.52 -36.87
N SER A 224 40.40 -71.40 -35.99
CA SER A 224 40.44 -71.79 -34.57
C SER A 224 40.80 -73.28 -34.38
N PRO A 225 41.17 -73.80 -33.17
CA PRO A 225 40.91 -73.21 -31.84
C PRO A 225 41.93 -73.41 -30.68
N LYS A 226 41.77 -72.56 -29.65
CA LYS A 226 41.95 -72.81 -28.19
C LYS A 226 43.35 -73.04 -27.56
N LYS A 227 43.46 -72.36 -26.39
CA LYS A 227 44.06 -72.76 -25.08
C LYS A 227 45.53 -72.44 -24.75
N ASP A 228 45.63 -71.72 -23.63
CA ASP A 228 46.50 -71.89 -22.45
C ASP A 228 48.00 -71.48 -22.44
N GLN A 229 48.33 -70.79 -21.34
CA GLN A 229 49.57 -70.77 -20.55
C GLN A 229 50.82 -69.96 -20.97
N ASP A 230 50.97 -68.84 -20.24
CA ASP A 230 52.03 -68.57 -19.25
C ASP A 230 53.51 -68.26 -19.65
N ARG A 231 54.06 -67.26 -18.92
CA ARG A 231 55.50 -66.92 -18.69
C ARG A 231 56.32 -66.40 -19.87
N ASP A 232 57.40 -65.65 -19.67
CA ASP A 232 57.82 -64.79 -18.53
C ASP A 232 58.87 -63.78 -19.03
N SER A 233 58.85 -62.55 -18.48
CA SER A 233 60.00 -61.63 -18.30
C SER A 233 60.81 -61.21 -19.57
N ASP A 234 61.82 -60.32 -19.55
CA ASP A 234 62.44 -59.58 -18.44
C ASP A 234 63.07 -58.23 -18.91
N ARG A 235 63.40 -57.36 -17.93
CA ARG A 235 64.27 -56.14 -17.99
C ARG A 235 63.78 -54.92 -18.78
N TRP A 236 64.09 -53.68 -18.37
CA TRP A 236 64.77 -53.15 -17.16
C TRP A 236 63.76 -52.30 -16.35
N LYS A 237 63.72 -52.31 -15.01
CA LYS A 237 64.69 -51.74 -14.01
C LYS A 237 64.95 -50.24 -14.20
N ASP A 238 65.05 -49.40 -13.15
CA ASP A 238 64.95 -49.62 -11.69
C ASP A 238 64.53 -48.31 -10.99
N LYS A 239 63.66 -48.40 -9.97
CA LYS A 239 63.79 -47.73 -8.65
C LYS A 239 62.52 -47.92 -7.80
N HIS A 240 62.62 -48.75 -6.77
CA HIS A 240 61.69 -48.71 -5.64
C HIS A 240 62.02 -47.50 -4.74
N VAL A 241 60.97 -46.91 -4.16
CA VAL A 241 61.02 -46.26 -2.85
C VAL A 241 59.78 -46.76 -2.12
N ASP A 242 59.97 -47.48 -1.02
CA ASP A 242 58.86 -48.05 -0.26
C ASP A 242 58.07 -46.94 0.45
N ARG A 243 56.92 -46.60 -0.12
CA ARG A 243 55.96 -45.68 0.52
C ARG A 243 55.02 -46.51 1.39
N PRO A 244 54.98 -46.33 2.72
CA PRO A 244 54.07 -47.06 3.58
C PRO A 244 52.61 -46.78 3.17
N PRO A 245 51.68 -47.73 3.39
CA PRO A 245 50.26 -47.49 3.12
C PRO A 245 49.77 -46.29 3.95
N PRO A 246 48.96 -45.39 3.36
CA PRO A 246 48.53 -44.17 4.02
C PRO A 246 47.75 -44.47 5.31
N GLU A 247 47.95 -43.63 6.32
CA GLU A 247 47.35 -43.85 7.64
C GLU A 247 45.87 -43.44 7.68
N GLU A 248 45.45 -42.59 6.73
CA GLU A 248 44.08 -42.15 6.50
C GLU A 248 43.73 -42.28 4.99
N PRO A 249 42.55 -42.81 4.63
CA PRO A 249 42.10 -42.91 3.24
C PRO A 249 41.65 -41.56 2.66
N SER A 250 41.85 -41.38 1.36
CA SER A 250 41.55 -40.14 0.63
C SER A 250 40.09 -40.02 0.21
N VAL A 251 39.54 -38.80 0.24
CA VAL A 251 38.23 -38.49 -0.32
C VAL A 251 38.24 -38.71 -1.84
N GLY A 252 37.21 -39.38 -2.36
CA GLY A 252 37.06 -39.64 -3.79
C GLY A 252 37.82 -40.87 -4.31
N ASP A 253 38.52 -41.61 -3.44
CA ASP A 253 39.15 -42.90 -3.77
C ASP A 253 38.27 -44.10 -3.37
N ILE A 254 38.55 -45.24 -3.99
CA ILE A 254 37.78 -46.48 -3.88
C ILE A 254 38.56 -47.49 -3.06
N TYR A 255 37.93 -48.00 -2.01
CA TYR A 255 38.50 -49.01 -1.11
C TYR A 255 37.65 -50.27 -1.10
N ASN A 256 38.31 -51.42 -0.90
CA ASN A 256 37.61 -52.64 -0.52
C ASN A 256 37.16 -52.49 0.94
N GLY A 257 35.97 -52.98 1.27
CA GLY A 257 35.47 -52.97 2.63
C GLY A 257 34.53 -54.12 2.93
N LYS A 258 34.22 -54.31 4.21
CA LYS A 258 33.39 -55.39 4.74
C LYS A 258 32.24 -54.83 5.55
N VAL A 259 31.01 -55.25 5.25
CA VAL A 259 29.80 -54.80 5.97
C VAL A 259 29.85 -55.29 7.42
N THR A 260 30.03 -54.39 8.39
CA THR A 260 30.11 -54.72 9.83
C THR A 260 28.73 -54.80 10.48
N SER A 261 27.84 -53.88 10.12
CA SER A 261 26.48 -53.80 10.67
C SER A 261 25.49 -53.22 9.65
N ILE A 262 24.20 -53.53 9.83
CA ILE A 262 23.09 -53.07 8.98
C ILE A 262 22.06 -52.42 9.90
N MET A 263 21.64 -51.20 9.55
CA MET A 263 20.59 -50.44 10.23
C MET A 263 19.51 -50.04 9.22
N GLN A 264 18.35 -49.57 9.72
CA GLN A 264 17.21 -49.22 8.86
C GLN A 264 17.52 -48.07 7.87
N PHE A 265 18.46 -47.19 8.19
CA PHE A 265 18.85 -46.03 7.37
C PHE A 265 20.13 -46.24 6.52
N GLY A 266 20.84 -47.37 6.68
CA GLY A 266 22.09 -47.63 5.95
C GLY A 266 22.90 -48.80 6.51
N CYS A 267 24.03 -49.11 5.88
CA CYS A 267 24.96 -50.12 6.36
C CYS A 267 26.33 -49.51 6.72
N PHE A 268 26.97 -50.07 7.75
CA PHE A 268 28.34 -49.73 8.12
C PHE A 268 29.31 -50.67 7.41
N VAL A 269 30.33 -50.08 6.79
CA VAL A 269 31.38 -50.79 6.05
C VAL A 269 32.74 -50.42 6.65
N GLN A 270 33.46 -51.44 7.12
CA GLN A 270 34.85 -51.30 7.57
C GLN A 270 35.77 -51.37 6.36
N LEU A 271 36.69 -50.41 6.22
CA LEU A 271 37.63 -50.36 5.09
C LEU A 271 38.82 -51.31 5.34
N GLU A 272 39.22 -52.05 4.32
CA GLU A 272 40.36 -52.97 4.33
C GLU A 272 41.56 -52.35 3.57
N GLY A 273 42.78 -52.52 4.10
CA GLY A 273 44.03 -52.04 3.47
C GLY A 273 44.71 -50.83 4.12
N LEU A 274 44.19 -50.35 5.26
CA LEU A 274 44.71 -49.20 6.03
C LEU A 274 45.38 -49.67 7.34
N ARG A 275 46.32 -48.87 7.87
CA ARG A 275 46.96 -49.15 9.18
C ARG A 275 45.98 -49.07 10.37
N LYS A 276 44.97 -48.20 10.27
CA LYS A 276 43.97 -47.93 11.31
C LYS A 276 42.64 -48.56 10.90
N ARG A 277 41.90 -49.15 11.85
CA ARG A 277 40.51 -49.58 11.61
C ARG A 277 39.64 -48.33 11.42
N TRP A 278 39.05 -48.18 10.24
CA TRP A 278 38.03 -47.16 9.98
C TRP A 278 36.75 -47.79 9.43
N GLU A 279 35.63 -47.26 9.89
CA GLU A 279 34.29 -47.65 9.47
C GLU A 279 33.55 -46.43 8.91
N GLY A 280 32.70 -46.66 7.92
CA GLY A 280 31.90 -45.62 7.30
C GLY A 280 30.48 -46.05 7.02
N LEU A 281 29.58 -45.08 6.98
CA LEU A 281 28.16 -45.30 6.73
C LEU A 281 27.86 -45.13 5.24
N VAL A 282 27.28 -46.15 4.62
CA VAL A 282 26.57 -46.05 3.33
C VAL A 282 25.09 -45.84 3.64
N HIS A 283 24.58 -44.63 3.36
CA HIS A 283 23.16 -44.31 3.53
C HIS A 283 22.30 -45.08 2.51
N ILE A 284 21.05 -45.41 2.85
CA ILE A 284 20.14 -46.21 2.01
C ILE A 284 19.98 -45.68 0.57
N SER A 285 20.10 -44.36 0.36
CA SER A 285 20.05 -43.69 -0.96
C SER A 285 21.30 -43.88 -1.84
N GLU A 286 22.40 -44.39 -1.26
CA GLU A 286 23.72 -44.57 -1.89
C GLU A 286 24.14 -46.06 -1.98
N LEU A 287 23.25 -46.99 -1.62
CA LEU A 287 23.46 -48.44 -1.80
C LEU A 287 23.25 -48.93 -3.24
N ARG A 288 22.40 -48.27 -4.04
CA ARG A 288 21.98 -48.75 -5.37
C ARG A 288 21.77 -47.60 -6.36
N ARG A 289 22.10 -47.83 -7.64
CA ARG A 289 21.96 -46.84 -8.71
C ARG A 289 20.53 -46.73 -9.25
N GLU A 290 19.79 -47.84 -9.28
CA GLU A 290 18.44 -47.92 -9.86
C GLU A 290 17.44 -48.63 -8.92
N GLY A 291 16.22 -48.08 -8.85
CA GLY A 291 15.19 -48.47 -7.91
C GLY A 291 15.30 -47.77 -6.54
N ARG A 292 14.18 -47.58 -5.85
CA ARG A 292 14.17 -47.19 -4.43
C ARG A 292 14.33 -48.43 -3.58
N VAL A 293 15.36 -48.46 -2.74
CA VAL A 293 15.55 -49.50 -1.71
C VAL A 293 14.61 -49.20 -0.54
N ALA A 294 13.78 -50.18 -0.15
CA ALA A 294 12.86 -50.04 0.98
C ALA A 294 13.51 -50.53 2.28
N ASN A 295 14.16 -51.69 2.27
CA ASN A 295 14.98 -52.21 3.38
C ASN A 295 16.43 -52.43 2.94
N VAL A 296 17.38 -52.09 3.80
CA VAL A 296 18.83 -52.26 3.52
C VAL A 296 19.22 -53.75 3.43
N ALA A 297 18.54 -54.61 4.19
CA ALA A 297 18.80 -56.05 4.23
C ALA A 297 18.53 -56.78 2.90
N ASP A 298 17.71 -56.21 2.01
CA ASP A 298 17.40 -56.78 0.69
C ASP A 298 18.58 -56.64 -0.30
N VAL A 299 19.61 -55.86 0.06
CA VAL A 299 20.71 -55.44 -0.85
C VAL A 299 22.09 -55.86 -0.35
N VAL A 300 22.30 -55.94 0.97
CA VAL A 300 23.60 -56.32 1.57
C VAL A 300 23.42 -57.26 2.77
N ASN A 301 24.34 -58.21 2.90
CA ASN A 301 24.43 -59.13 4.04
C ASN A 301 25.56 -58.74 5.01
N LYS A 302 25.36 -59.02 6.31
CA LYS A 302 26.40 -58.78 7.33
C LYS A 302 27.62 -59.66 7.05
N GLY A 303 28.80 -59.03 6.98
CA GLY A 303 30.06 -59.68 6.65
C GLY A 303 30.38 -59.78 5.16
N GLN A 304 29.50 -59.32 4.27
CA GLN A 304 29.74 -59.24 2.83
C GLN A 304 30.89 -58.26 2.51
N ARG A 305 31.74 -58.60 1.54
CA ARG A 305 32.74 -57.67 0.97
C ARG A 305 32.12 -56.86 -0.17
N VAL A 306 32.43 -55.57 -0.19
CA VAL A 306 31.91 -54.56 -1.12
C VAL A 306 33.01 -53.56 -1.49
N LYS A 307 32.90 -52.90 -2.65
CA LYS A 307 33.76 -51.78 -3.04
C LYS A 307 33.02 -50.47 -2.75
N VAL A 308 33.69 -49.53 -2.09
CA VAL A 308 33.08 -48.28 -1.62
C VAL A 308 33.96 -47.08 -1.93
N LYS A 309 33.35 -45.99 -2.40
CA LYS A 309 34.00 -44.70 -2.61
C LYS A 309 33.80 -43.81 -1.39
N VAL A 310 34.87 -43.17 -0.92
CA VAL A 310 34.78 -42.16 0.14
C VAL A 310 34.18 -40.88 -0.45
N LEU A 311 33.08 -40.38 0.11
CA LEU A 311 32.44 -39.13 -0.32
C LEU A 311 32.89 -37.92 0.50
N SER A 312 32.99 -38.06 1.81
CA SER A 312 33.36 -36.97 2.73
C SER A 312 33.73 -37.49 4.12
N PHE A 313 34.41 -36.63 4.88
CA PHE A 313 34.68 -36.80 6.30
C PHE A 313 33.96 -35.71 7.10
N THR A 314 33.23 -36.10 8.14
CA THR A 314 32.49 -35.19 9.01
C THR A 314 32.91 -35.47 10.45
N GLY A 315 34.04 -34.87 10.85
CA GLY A 315 34.75 -35.23 12.08
C GLY A 315 35.19 -36.69 12.05
N SER A 316 34.83 -37.46 13.09
CA SER A 316 35.15 -38.88 13.20
C SER A 316 34.27 -39.83 12.36
N LYS A 317 33.29 -39.31 11.62
CA LYS A 317 32.35 -40.11 10.81
C LYS A 317 32.71 -40.02 9.33
N THR A 318 32.85 -41.18 8.69
CA THR A 318 33.17 -41.28 7.25
C THR A 318 31.91 -41.63 6.46
N SER A 319 31.66 -40.93 5.34
CA SER A 319 30.50 -41.17 4.49
C SER A 319 30.92 -41.85 3.19
N LEU A 320 30.25 -42.98 2.89
CA LEU A 320 30.63 -43.89 1.81
C LEU A 320 29.48 -44.07 0.80
N SER A 321 29.83 -44.36 -0.45
CA SER A 321 28.86 -44.75 -1.50
C SER A 321 29.27 -46.06 -2.17
N MET A 322 28.30 -46.95 -2.35
CA MET A 322 28.41 -48.14 -3.22
C MET A 322 27.89 -47.87 -4.63
N LYS A 323 27.03 -46.87 -4.79
CA LYS A 323 26.33 -46.49 -6.03
C LYS A 323 27.24 -45.87 -7.09
N ASP A 324 28.27 -45.14 -6.69
CA ASP A 324 29.26 -44.55 -7.60
C ASP A 324 30.36 -45.55 -8.05
N VAL A 325 30.34 -46.81 -7.59
CA VAL A 325 31.39 -47.83 -7.85
C VAL A 325 30.80 -49.12 -8.40
N GLU A 326 31.35 -49.60 -9.51
CA GLU A 326 31.00 -50.93 -10.02
C GLU A 326 31.68 -52.04 -9.17
N GLN A 327 30.88 -52.94 -8.61
CA GLN A 327 31.36 -53.86 -7.57
C GLN A 327 32.31 -54.95 -8.11
N GLU A 328 32.11 -55.40 -9.35
CA GLU A 328 32.96 -56.43 -9.97
C GLU A 328 34.28 -55.85 -10.47
N THR A 329 34.23 -54.90 -11.41
CA THR A 329 35.42 -54.26 -12.00
C THR A 329 36.16 -53.38 -11.01
N GLY A 330 35.44 -52.57 -10.20
CA GLY A 330 36.01 -51.52 -9.36
C GLY A 330 36.20 -50.19 -10.08
N GLU A 331 35.66 -50.02 -11.28
CA GLU A 331 35.72 -48.75 -11.99
C GLU A 331 34.83 -47.67 -11.34
N ASP A 332 35.32 -46.43 -11.35
CA ASP A 332 34.59 -45.25 -10.89
C ASP A 332 33.54 -44.85 -11.93
N LEU A 333 32.28 -45.13 -11.65
CA LEU A 333 31.16 -44.83 -12.55
C LEU A 333 30.82 -43.33 -12.61
N ASN A 334 31.46 -42.50 -11.77
CA ASN A 334 31.12 -41.08 -11.63
C ASN A 334 32.35 -40.19 -11.25
N PRO A 335 33.38 -40.09 -12.12
CA PRO A 335 34.64 -39.42 -11.80
C PRO A 335 34.52 -37.90 -11.63
N ASN A 336 33.51 -37.27 -12.24
CA ASN A 336 33.31 -35.81 -12.14
C ASN A 336 33.01 -35.31 -10.72
N ARG A 337 32.56 -36.19 -9.80
CA ARG A 337 32.27 -35.82 -8.40
C ARG A 337 33.51 -35.32 -7.64
N ARG A 338 34.73 -35.67 -8.09
CA ARG A 338 36.01 -35.16 -7.57
C ARG A 338 36.21 -33.64 -7.72
N ARG A 339 35.41 -32.92 -8.51
CA ARG A 339 35.57 -31.48 -8.75
C ARG A 339 34.73 -30.56 -7.87
N ASN A 340 33.85 -31.11 -7.03
CA ASN A 340 32.90 -30.35 -6.21
C ASN A 340 33.19 -30.41 -4.70
N VAL A 341 34.38 -30.88 -4.29
CA VAL A 341 34.82 -30.90 -2.88
C VAL A 341 35.96 -29.90 -2.69
N GLY A 342 35.60 -28.62 -2.61
CA GLY A 342 36.42 -27.62 -1.92
C GLY A 342 36.14 -27.66 -0.40
N PRO A 343 37.00 -27.05 0.44
CA PRO A 343 36.87 -27.10 1.89
C PRO A 343 35.80 -26.15 2.48
N ASP A 344 34.68 -25.95 1.78
CA ASP A 344 33.57 -25.08 2.20
C ASP A 344 32.31 -25.92 2.50
N GLY A 345 32.10 -26.22 3.79
CA GLY A 345 31.09 -27.17 4.27
C GLY A 345 29.72 -26.55 4.54
N GLY A 346 28.88 -26.39 3.51
CA GLY A 346 27.60 -25.67 3.62
C GLY A 346 26.31 -26.40 3.22
N ASP A 347 26.33 -27.73 3.01
CA ASP A 347 25.26 -28.42 2.28
C ASP A 347 24.16 -29.04 3.17
N GLU A 348 23.31 -28.19 3.78
CA GLU A 348 22.05 -28.60 4.45
C GLU A 348 20.80 -27.98 3.78
N VAL A 349 20.77 -27.90 2.43
CA VAL A 349 19.62 -27.34 1.69
C VAL A 349 19.19 -28.20 0.49
N THR A 350 19.02 -29.51 0.70
CA THR A 350 18.56 -30.47 -0.34
C THR A 350 17.06 -30.79 -0.32
N MET A 351 16.23 -29.87 0.17
CA MET A 351 14.80 -29.79 -0.17
C MET A 351 14.46 -28.49 -0.91
N ARG A 352 15.02 -28.31 -2.12
CA ARG A 352 14.68 -27.18 -3.00
C ARG A 352 14.35 -27.64 -4.41
N ASN A 353 13.20 -27.21 -4.91
CA ASN A 353 12.62 -27.62 -6.19
C ASN A 353 13.46 -27.13 -7.38
N PRO A 354 13.66 -27.93 -8.46
CA PRO A 354 14.64 -27.64 -9.51
C PRO A 354 14.32 -26.42 -10.40
N ASP A 355 13.10 -25.87 -10.36
CA ASP A 355 12.66 -24.75 -11.21
C ASP A 355 13.20 -23.36 -10.82
N ARG A 356 14.36 -23.28 -10.15
CA ARG A 356 15.04 -22.00 -9.87
C ARG A 356 15.84 -21.58 -11.12
N PRO A 357 15.59 -20.41 -11.73
CA PRO A 357 16.23 -20.05 -13.00
C PRO A 357 17.73 -19.80 -12.87
N SER A 358 18.52 -20.78 -13.30
CA SER A 358 19.98 -20.74 -13.40
C SER A 358 20.43 -20.23 -14.78
N ASN A 359 20.49 -18.90 -14.96
CA ASN A 359 21.06 -18.29 -16.16
C ASN A 359 21.54 -16.84 -15.94
N LEU A 360 22.82 -16.68 -15.60
CA LEU A 360 23.62 -15.49 -15.90
C LEU A 360 25.06 -15.94 -16.16
N ASN A 361 25.40 -16.20 -17.44
CA ASN A 361 26.81 -16.30 -17.84
C ASN A 361 27.38 -14.89 -17.88
N LEU A 362 28.32 -14.58 -16.99
CA LEU A 362 29.18 -13.41 -17.16
C LEU A 362 30.20 -13.67 -18.27
N GLY A 363 30.50 -12.64 -19.06
CA GLY A 363 31.57 -12.63 -20.05
C GLY A 363 32.37 -11.34 -19.95
N ASN A 364 33.64 -11.48 -19.56
CA ASN A 364 34.76 -10.55 -19.69
C ASN A 364 34.48 -9.04 -19.51
N ALA A 365 34.76 -8.55 -18.30
CA ALA A 365 35.23 -7.19 -18.00
C ALA A 365 36.38 -7.29 -16.97
N PRO A 366 37.33 -6.34 -16.92
CA PRO A 366 38.67 -6.59 -16.36
C PRO A 366 38.77 -6.50 -14.84
N GLU A 367 39.89 -7.02 -14.33
CA GLU A 367 40.32 -6.95 -12.93
C GLU A 367 40.62 -5.50 -12.51
N LEU A 368 40.17 -5.13 -11.31
CA LEU A 368 40.73 -4.04 -10.52
C LEU A 368 40.83 -4.52 -9.07
N GLU A 369 42.08 -4.61 -8.61
CA GLU A 369 42.61 -4.54 -7.24
C GLU A 369 41.78 -5.18 -6.11
N GLN A 370 42.34 -6.26 -5.55
CA GLN A 370 41.87 -6.90 -4.33
C GLN A 370 42.25 -6.07 -3.10
N ASP A 371 41.35 -6.01 -2.12
CA ASP A 371 41.67 -5.65 -0.74
C ASP A 371 40.85 -6.56 0.21
N ASP A 372 41.33 -6.76 1.44
CA ASP A 372 41.20 -8.04 2.18
C ASP A 372 39.79 -8.64 2.42
N THR A 373 39.71 -9.97 2.27
CA THR A 373 38.57 -10.78 2.71
C THR A 373 38.80 -11.34 4.13
N LEU A 374 38.25 -10.68 5.15
CA LEU A 374 38.18 -11.23 6.50
C LEU A 374 37.08 -12.31 6.60
N GLU A 375 37.49 -13.57 6.71
CA GLU A 375 36.58 -14.68 7.05
C GLU A 375 36.13 -14.58 8.51
N ARG A 376 34.93 -14.02 8.78
CA ARG A 376 34.30 -14.05 10.11
C ARG A 376 34.02 -15.51 10.52
N LYS A 377 34.96 -16.14 11.23
CA LYS A 377 34.79 -17.43 11.94
C LYS A 377 33.46 -17.40 12.73
N ARG A 378 32.71 -18.52 12.74
CA ARG A 378 31.48 -18.62 13.55
C ARG A 378 31.82 -18.68 15.05
N LEU A 379 31.77 -17.53 15.71
CA LEU A 379 31.80 -17.45 17.18
C LEU A 379 30.69 -18.31 17.79
N THR A 380 31.05 -19.17 18.74
CA THR A 380 30.11 -19.91 19.59
C THR A 380 29.40 -18.96 20.53
N LYS A 381 28.06 -18.90 20.46
CA LYS A 381 27.27 -18.04 21.36
C LYS A 381 27.37 -18.53 22.81
N ILE A 382 28.11 -17.79 23.62
CA ILE A 382 28.18 -17.91 25.08
C ILE A 382 26.83 -17.53 25.69
N SER A 383 26.39 -18.28 26.69
CA SER A 383 25.13 -18.07 27.42
C SER A 383 25.22 -16.84 28.35
N ASP A 384 24.10 -16.17 28.61
CA ASP A 384 24.12 -14.93 29.40
C ASP A 384 24.61 -15.09 30.85
N PRO A 385 24.39 -16.22 31.57
CA PRO A 385 25.04 -16.48 32.85
C PRO A 385 26.56 -16.62 32.73
N GLU A 386 27.05 -17.32 31.70
CA GLU A 386 28.48 -17.54 31.45
C GLU A 386 29.17 -16.20 31.14
N LYS A 387 28.54 -15.33 30.33
CA LYS A 387 29.01 -13.94 30.12
C LYS A 387 29.11 -13.16 31.43
N TRP A 388 28.13 -13.31 32.33
CA TRP A 388 28.12 -12.62 33.61
C TRP A 388 29.23 -13.13 34.54
N GLU A 389 29.42 -14.45 34.64
CA GLU A 389 30.50 -15.07 35.41
C GLU A 389 31.88 -14.67 34.88
N ILE A 390 32.09 -14.72 33.56
CA ILE A 390 33.32 -14.23 32.91
C ILE A 390 33.55 -12.75 33.22
N LYS A 391 32.51 -11.90 33.20
CA LYS A 391 32.61 -10.47 33.53
C LYS A 391 32.98 -10.24 35.00
N GLN A 392 32.51 -11.09 35.94
CA GLN A 392 32.97 -11.07 37.34
C GLN A 392 34.42 -11.55 37.48
N MET A 393 34.82 -12.62 36.78
CA MET A 393 36.19 -13.15 36.79
C MET A 393 37.21 -12.14 36.25
N ILE A 394 36.84 -11.37 35.22
CA ILE A 394 37.63 -10.25 34.69
C ILE A 394 37.69 -9.11 35.71
N ALA A 395 36.56 -8.71 36.31
CA ALA A 395 36.53 -7.65 37.33
C ALA A 395 37.34 -7.99 38.59
N ALA A 396 37.51 -9.28 38.89
CA ALA A 396 38.35 -9.78 39.97
C ALA A 396 39.83 -10.01 39.58
N ASN A 397 40.23 -9.74 38.33
CA ASN A 397 41.55 -10.09 37.76
C ASN A 397 41.92 -11.59 37.91
N VAL A 398 40.92 -12.48 37.95
CA VAL A 398 41.12 -13.94 38.07
C VAL A 398 41.37 -14.59 36.70
N LEU A 399 40.75 -14.06 35.65
CA LEU A 399 40.90 -14.57 34.28
C LEU A 399 42.06 -13.87 33.57
N SER A 400 42.99 -14.64 32.99
CA SER A 400 44.08 -14.08 32.18
C SER A 400 43.60 -13.67 30.79
N LYS A 401 44.36 -12.80 30.10
CA LYS A 401 43.98 -12.28 28.76
C LYS A 401 43.91 -13.37 27.68
N GLU A 402 44.67 -14.44 27.86
CA GLU A 402 44.74 -15.60 26.96
C GLU A 402 43.53 -16.53 27.14
N GLU A 403 42.84 -16.46 28.29
CA GLU A 403 41.61 -17.21 28.59
C GLU A 403 40.33 -16.43 28.19
N PHE A 404 40.46 -15.29 27.51
CA PHE A 404 39.31 -14.52 27.05
C PHE A 404 38.66 -15.22 25.85
N PRO A 405 37.33 -15.44 25.82
CA PRO A 405 36.67 -16.21 24.75
C PRO A 405 36.80 -15.63 23.32
N ASP A 406 37.18 -14.36 23.20
CA ASP A 406 37.36 -13.62 21.94
C ASP A 406 38.86 -13.35 21.63
N PHE A 407 39.79 -14.09 22.24
CA PHE A 407 41.24 -14.01 21.98
C PHE A 407 41.63 -14.88 20.76
N ASP A 408 42.39 -14.33 19.81
CA ASP A 408 42.96 -15.07 18.66
C ASP A 408 44.49 -14.91 18.63
N ASP A 409 45.24 -16.01 18.54
CA ASP A 409 46.69 -16.06 18.80
C ASP A 409 47.53 -15.15 17.87
N GLU A 410 47.03 -14.83 16.67
CA GLU A 410 47.73 -13.94 15.72
C GLU A 410 47.44 -12.43 15.92
N THR A 411 46.34 -12.07 16.60
CA THR A 411 45.88 -10.65 16.67
C THR A 411 45.51 -10.16 18.07
N GLY A 412 45.44 -11.05 19.07
CA GLY A 412 45.04 -10.74 20.43
C GLY A 412 43.53 -10.52 20.56
N ILE A 413 43.15 -9.55 21.41
CA ILE A 413 41.73 -9.21 21.66
C ILE A 413 41.29 -8.17 20.62
N LEU A 414 40.42 -8.56 19.68
CA LEU A 414 39.79 -7.59 18.79
C LEU A 414 38.86 -6.65 19.57
N PRO A 415 38.93 -5.32 19.37
CA PRO A 415 37.87 -4.41 19.81
C PRO A 415 36.58 -4.71 19.05
N LYS A 416 35.51 -5.04 19.75
CA LYS A 416 34.18 -5.19 19.15
C LYS A 416 33.62 -3.81 18.81
N VAL A 417 33.50 -3.53 17.51
CA VAL A 417 32.61 -2.47 17.02
C VAL A 417 31.14 -2.86 17.26
N ASP A 418 30.87 -4.17 17.34
CA ASP A 418 29.56 -4.75 17.53
C ASP A 418 29.03 -4.63 18.99
N ASP A 419 29.85 -4.20 19.98
CA ASP A 419 29.41 -4.02 21.40
C ASP A 419 28.56 -2.74 21.62
N GLU A 420 28.49 -1.81 20.65
CA GLU A 420 27.53 -0.69 20.62
C GLU A 420 26.17 -1.07 19.98
N GLU A 421 25.95 -2.35 19.64
CA GLU A 421 24.67 -2.80 19.04
C GLU A 421 23.65 -3.37 20.04
N ASP A 422 24.08 -3.71 21.26
CA ASP A 422 23.21 -4.18 22.36
C ASP A 422 22.75 -3.03 23.30
N GLU A 423 23.09 -1.77 23.04
CA GLU A 423 22.46 -0.62 23.72
C GLU A 423 21.04 -0.37 23.18
N ASP A 424 20.06 -0.30 24.10
CA ASP A 424 18.65 0.03 23.84
C ASP A 424 18.51 1.46 23.25
N LEU A 425 18.72 1.60 21.93
CA LEU A 425 18.65 2.85 21.18
C LEU A 425 17.22 3.44 21.18
N GLU A 426 16.93 4.16 22.26
CA GLU A 426 15.68 4.88 22.48
C GLU A 426 15.61 6.12 21.59
N ILE A 427 14.53 6.24 20.83
CA ILE A 427 14.24 7.40 19.99
C ILE A 427 13.19 8.25 20.69
N GLU A 428 13.50 9.52 20.91
CA GLU A 428 12.53 10.53 21.34
C GLU A 428 11.96 11.30 20.13
N LEU A 429 10.71 11.73 20.27
CA LEU A 429 10.06 12.64 19.31
C LEU A 429 10.53 14.07 19.56
N VAL A 430 10.78 14.81 18.48
CA VAL A 430 11.08 16.25 18.54
C VAL A 430 9.77 17.03 18.64
N GLU A 431 9.44 17.54 19.83
CA GLU A 431 8.22 18.34 20.10
C GLU A 431 8.29 19.79 19.53
N GLU A 432 9.20 20.09 18.60
CA GLU A 432 9.34 21.43 18.01
C GLU A 432 8.37 21.66 16.84
N GLU A 433 7.40 22.55 17.04
CA GLU A 433 6.43 22.93 16.01
C GLU A 433 7.09 23.67 14.82
N PRO A 434 6.68 23.39 13.57
CA PRO A 434 7.20 24.07 12.38
C PRO A 434 7.10 25.60 12.51
N PRO A 435 8.10 26.38 12.07
CA PRO A 435 8.14 27.84 12.31
C PRO A 435 6.86 28.59 11.89
N PHE A 436 6.21 28.14 10.81
CA PHE A 436 4.98 28.71 10.28
C PHE A 436 3.67 28.22 10.96
N LEU A 437 3.71 27.26 11.89
CA LEU A 437 2.54 26.75 12.64
C LEU A 437 2.58 27.03 14.15
N ARG A 438 3.66 27.62 14.66
CA ARG A 438 3.91 27.81 16.10
C ARG A 438 2.72 28.42 16.85
N GLY A 439 2.19 27.68 17.82
CA GLY A 439 1.05 28.05 18.66
C GLY A 439 -0.32 27.59 18.15
N HIS A 440 -0.45 27.25 16.87
CA HIS A 440 -1.73 26.86 16.27
C HIS A 440 -2.04 25.37 16.44
N THR A 441 -1.03 24.50 16.35
CA THR A 441 -1.19 23.03 16.42
C THR A 441 -1.86 22.58 17.73
N LYS A 442 -1.51 23.24 18.85
CA LYS A 442 -2.10 22.96 20.17
C LYS A 442 -3.55 23.43 20.28
N GLN A 443 -3.90 24.60 19.72
CA GLN A 443 -5.29 25.07 19.69
C GLN A 443 -6.21 24.19 18.83
N SER A 444 -5.69 23.57 17.76
CA SER A 444 -6.46 22.59 16.98
C SER A 444 -6.78 21.29 17.73
N MET A 445 -6.05 20.93 18.79
CA MET A 445 -6.32 19.71 19.56
C MET A 445 -7.62 19.75 20.38
N ASP A 446 -8.14 20.93 20.72
CA ASP A 446 -9.37 21.07 21.50
C ASP A 446 -10.66 21.07 20.63
N MET A 447 -10.55 21.25 19.31
CA MET A 447 -11.70 21.29 18.42
C MET A 447 -12.34 19.89 18.24
N SER A 448 -13.67 19.81 18.20
CA SER A 448 -14.36 18.52 18.00
C SER A 448 -14.29 18.06 16.54
N PRO A 449 -14.06 16.76 16.24
CA PRO A 449 -14.05 16.25 14.88
C PRO A 449 -15.41 16.41 14.19
N VAL A 450 -15.41 16.41 12.85
CA VAL A 450 -16.60 16.65 12.02
C VAL A 450 -17.72 15.65 12.35
N LYS A 451 -18.89 16.16 12.75
CA LYS A 451 -20.08 15.35 13.04
C LYS A 451 -20.72 14.86 11.74
N ILE A 452 -20.33 13.64 11.33
CA ILE A 452 -20.87 12.96 10.14
C ILE A 452 -22.30 12.44 10.36
N VAL A 453 -22.71 12.23 11.62
CA VAL A 453 -24.08 11.89 12.01
C VAL A 453 -24.71 13.09 12.73
N LYS A 454 -25.95 13.43 12.35
CA LYS A 454 -26.72 14.57 12.89
C LYS A 454 -27.01 14.40 14.38
N ASN A 455 -27.55 13.24 14.76
CA ASN A 455 -27.83 12.82 16.13
C ASN A 455 -27.05 11.53 16.42
N PRO A 456 -25.96 11.55 17.22
CA PRO A 456 -25.16 10.35 17.48
C PRO A 456 -25.91 9.30 18.30
N ASP A 457 -26.89 9.70 19.12
CA ASP A 457 -27.69 8.82 19.98
C ASP A 457 -29.00 8.35 19.32
N GLY A 458 -29.20 8.63 18.03
CA GLY A 458 -30.42 8.30 17.27
C GLY A 458 -30.66 6.80 17.06
N SER A 459 -31.87 6.44 16.62
CA SER A 459 -32.23 5.05 16.34
C SER A 459 -31.39 4.42 15.22
N MET A 460 -31.05 5.20 14.19
CA MET A 460 -30.25 4.74 13.06
C MET A 460 -28.78 4.48 13.45
N SER A 461 -28.17 5.31 14.31
CA SER A 461 -26.79 5.12 14.74
C SER A 461 -26.64 3.93 15.70
N GLN A 462 -27.62 3.73 16.59
CA GLN A 462 -27.68 2.53 17.44
C GLN A 462 -27.77 1.25 16.61
N ALA A 463 -28.63 1.22 15.58
CA ALA A 463 -28.72 0.07 14.66
C ALA A 463 -27.42 -0.18 13.88
N ALA A 464 -26.70 0.86 13.44
CA ALA A 464 -25.39 0.72 12.79
C ALA A 464 -24.30 0.12 13.70
N MET A 465 -24.28 0.51 14.98
CA MET A 465 -23.39 -0.09 15.98
C MET A 465 -23.79 -1.54 16.27
N MET A 466 -25.08 -1.81 16.47
CA MET A 466 -25.61 -3.14 16.78
C MET A 466 -25.34 -4.15 15.65
N GLN A 467 -25.54 -3.79 14.39
CA GLN A 467 -25.22 -4.69 13.27
C GLN A 467 -23.73 -5.02 13.19
N SER A 468 -22.84 -4.10 13.58
CA SER A 468 -21.40 -4.39 13.65
C SER A 468 -21.05 -5.45 14.70
N ALA A 469 -21.82 -5.52 15.80
CA ALA A 469 -21.73 -6.60 16.79
C ALA A 469 -22.40 -7.91 16.29
N LEU A 470 -23.61 -7.86 15.75
CA LEU A 470 -24.32 -9.03 15.22
C LEU A 470 -23.58 -9.71 14.07
N ALA A 471 -22.90 -8.95 13.20
CA ALA A 471 -22.06 -9.49 12.12
C ALA A 471 -20.84 -10.25 12.67
N LYS A 472 -20.26 -9.78 13.79
CA LYS A 472 -19.21 -10.50 14.52
C LYS A 472 -19.77 -11.78 15.16
N GLU A 473 -20.91 -11.70 15.83
CA GLU A 473 -21.54 -12.87 16.48
C GLU A 473 -21.88 -13.96 15.47
N ARG A 474 -22.58 -13.64 14.36
CA ARG A 474 -22.88 -14.56 13.26
C ARG A 474 -21.62 -15.22 12.68
N ARG A 475 -20.50 -14.49 12.65
CA ARG A 475 -19.20 -15.00 12.17
C ARG A 475 -18.58 -15.97 13.16
N GLU A 476 -18.66 -15.69 14.46
CA GLU A 476 -18.20 -16.58 15.54
C GLU A 476 -19.08 -17.84 15.62
N GLN A 477 -20.41 -17.70 15.55
CA GLN A 477 -21.36 -18.82 15.42
C GLN A 477 -21.06 -19.69 14.18
N LYS A 478 -20.87 -19.10 12.99
CA LYS A 478 -20.56 -19.85 11.76
C LYS A 478 -19.15 -20.45 11.74
N GLN A 479 -18.22 -19.92 12.55
CA GLN A 479 -16.92 -20.56 12.76
C GLN A 479 -17.07 -21.76 13.71
N ALA A 480 -17.73 -21.60 14.86
CA ALA A 480 -17.99 -22.67 15.82
C ALA A 480 -18.83 -23.81 15.21
N ALA A 481 -19.82 -23.50 14.36
CA ALA A 481 -20.58 -24.51 13.62
C ALA A 481 -19.69 -25.34 12.69
N ARG A 482 -18.74 -24.71 11.97
CA ARG A 482 -17.76 -25.45 11.16
C ARG A 482 -16.76 -26.23 12.01
N GLU A 483 -16.37 -25.71 13.16
CA GLU A 483 -15.47 -26.38 14.09
C GLU A 483 -16.14 -27.66 14.63
N ALA A 484 -17.42 -27.58 15.00
CA ALA A 484 -18.26 -28.72 15.34
C ALA A 484 -18.50 -29.68 14.14
N GLU A 485 -18.66 -29.19 12.91
CA GLU A 485 -18.69 -30.04 11.71
C GLU A 485 -17.37 -30.80 11.54
N MET A 486 -16.22 -30.16 11.73
CA MET A 486 -14.90 -30.82 11.64
C MET A 486 -14.67 -31.84 12.76
N ASP A 487 -15.06 -31.53 14.00
CA ASP A 487 -14.99 -32.47 15.13
C ASP A 487 -16.00 -33.62 15.01
N SER A 488 -17.10 -33.43 14.27
CA SER A 488 -18.05 -34.50 13.93
C SER A 488 -17.50 -35.50 12.90
N ILE A 489 -16.42 -35.15 12.16
CA ILE A 489 -15.72 -36.08 11.28
C ILE A 489 -14.81 -36.97 12.15
N PRO A 490 -15.03 -38.31 12.19
CA PRO A 490 -14.25 -39.17 13.09
C PRO A 490 -12.75 -39.13 12.76
N MET A 491 -11.92 -38.73 13.73
CA MET A 491 -10.46 -38.60 13.61
C MET A 491 -9.69 -39.94 13.42
N GLY A 492 -10.36 -41.02 12.99
CA GLY A 492 -9.79 -42.37 12.90
C GLY A 492 -9.00 -42.68 11.63
N LEU A 493 -9.21 -41.95 10.52
CA LEU A 493 -8.75 -42.38 9.18
C LEU A 493 -7.24 -42.25 8.90
N ASN A 494 -6.43 -41.77 9.85
CA ASN A 494 -4.99 -41.57 9.67
C ASN A 494 -4.10 -42.63 10.36
N LYS A 495 -4.67 -43.54 11.16
CA LYS A 495 -3.94 -44.72 11.66
C LYS A 495 -3.98 -45.83 10.62
N HIS A 496 -2.82 -46.18 10.07
CA HIS A 496 -2.66 -47.37 9.24
C HIS A 496 -2.70 -48.63 10.11
N TRP A 497 -3.90 -49.16 10.36
CA TRP A 497 -4.08 -50.53 10.84
C TRP A 497 -4.48 -51.40 9.63
N VAL A 498 -3.76 -52.50 9.40
CA VAL A 498 -4.08 -53.45 8.33
C VAL A 498 -4.86 -54.60 8.92
N ASP A 499 -6.17 -54.62 8.67
CA ASP A 499 -7.04 -55.75 8.98
C ASP A 499 -6.92 -56.82 7.87
N PRO A 500 -6.60 -58.09 8.19
CA PRO A 500 -6.36 -59.11 7.17
C PRO A 500 -7.61 -59.66 6.47
N LEU A 501 -8.84 -59.35 6.90
CA LEU A 501 -10.07 -59.73 6.17
C LEU A 501 -11.06 -58.57 6.00
N PRO A 502 -11.28 -58.05 4.78
CA PRO A 502 -12.29 -57.04 4.50
C PRO A 502 -13.62 -57.65 4.03
N ASP A 503 -14.66 -57.55 4.87
CA ASP A 503 -16.05 -57.85 4.49
C ASP A 503 -16.54 -56.99 3.30
N ALA A 504 -17.50 -57.53 2.55
CA ALA A 504 -17.87 -57.01 1.24
C ALA A 504 -18.48 -55.60 1.28
N ASP A 505 -19.37 -55.31 2.23
CA ASP A 505 -20.18 -54.08 2.24
C ASP A 505 -19.37 -52.82 2.56
N GLY A 506 -18.28 -52.95 3.34
CA GLY A 506 -17.36 -51.85 3.62
C GLY A 506 -16.71 -51.26 2.36
N ARG A 507 -16.69 -52.01 1.24
CA ARG A 507 -16.14 -51.54 -0.03
C ARG A 507 -17.00 -50.50 -0.71
N GLN A 508 -18.32 -50.50 -0.59
CA GLN A 508 -19.16 -49.54 -1.31
C GLN A 508 -19.04 -48.12 -0.75
N ILE A 509 -18.98 -47.97 0.59
CA ILE A 509 -18.75 -46.67 1.24
C ILE A 509 -17.35 -46.15 0.90
N ALA A 510 -16.32 -46.99 1.03
CA ALA A 510 -14.93 -46.60 0.76
C ALA A 510 -14.65 -46.33 -0.73
N ALA A 511 -15.26 -47.09 -1.65
CA ALA A 511 -15.13 -46.87 -3.10
C ALA A 511 -15.87 -45.60 -3.55
N ASN A 512 -17.05 -45.32 -3.00
CA ASN A 512 -17.77 -44.08 -3.31
C ASN A 512 -17.01 -42.83 -2.84
N MET A 513 -16.16 -42.91 -1.80
CA MET A 513 -15.24 -41.83 -1.45
C MET A 513 -13.95 -41.81 -2.31
N ARG A 514 -13.34 -42.96 -2.61
CA ARG A 514 -12.08 -43.00 -3.41
C ARG A 514 -12.28 -42.81 -4.91
N GLY A 515 -13.50 -42.99 -5.42
CA GLY A 515 -13.87 -42.71 -6.81
C GLY A 515 -13.99 -41.23 -7.16
N ILE A 516 -14.05 -40.33 -6.16
CA ILE A 516 -14.19 -38.87 -6.36
C ILE A 516 -12.83 -38.25 -6.70
N GLY A 517 -12.29 -38.65 -7.85
CA GLY A 517 -11.17 -37.98 -8.48
C GLY A 517 -11.61 -36.62 -9.04
N MET A 518 -11.07 -35.54 -8.48
CA MET A 518 -11.30 -34.14 -8.92
C MET A 518 -12.75 -33.65 -8.84
N MET A 519 -13.22 -33.26 -7.66
CA MET A 519 -14.34 -32.31 -7.56
C MET A 519 -13.98 -30.98 -8.28
N PRO A 520 -14.76 -30.54 -9.29
CA PRO A 520 -14.44 -29.35 -10.07
C PRO A 520 -14.93 -28.08 -9.37
N ASN A 521 -14.14 -27.58 -8.40
CA ASN A 521 -14.38 -26.35 -7.62
C ASN A 521 -15.76 -26.29 -6.93
N ASP A 522 -15.81 -26.66 -5.66
CA ASP A 522 -16.98 -26.46 -4.79
C ASP A 522 -17.12 -25.03 -4.25
N ILE A 523 -17.06 -24.10 -5.21
CA ILE A 523 -17.84 -22.88 -5.21
C ILE A 523 -19.26 -23.21 -4.68
N PRO A 524 -19.78 -22.51 -3.65
CA PRO A 524 -21.10 -22.79 -3.07
C PRO A 524 -22.21 -22.90 -4.12
N GLU A 525 -23.26 -23.69 -3.88
CA GLU A 525 -24.33 -23.93 -4.88
C GLU A 525 -24.93 -22.63 -5.42
N TRP A 526 -25.28 -21.68 -4.53
CA TRP A 526 -25.78 -20.35 -4.90
C TRP A 526 -24.80 -19.59 -5.79
N LYS A 527 -23.49 -19.74 -5.53
CA LYS A 527 -22.44 -19.19 -6.37
C LYS A 527 -22.39 -19.95 -7.70
N LYS A 528 -22.33 -21.28 -7.76
CA LYS A 528 -22.36 -22.05 -9.04
C LYS A 528 -23.54 -21.61 -9.92
N HIS A 529 -24.71 -21.39 -9.33
CA HIS A 529 -25.89 -20.85 -10.00
C HIS A 529 -25.67 -19.41 -10.55
N ALA A 530 -25.21 -18.49 -9.70
CA ALA A 530 -24.95 -17.10 -10.07
C ALA A 530 -23.79 -16.92 -11.07
N PHE A 531 -22.74 -17.76 -11.02
CA PHE A 531 -21.53 -17.66 -11.86
C PHE A 531 -21.59 -18.52 -13.15
N GLY A 532 -22.43 -19.57 -13.21
CA GLY A 532 -22.53 -20.44 -14.40
C GLY A 532 -23.27 -19.77 -15.57
N GLY A 533 -22.58 -19.44 -16.65
CA GLY A 533 -23.19 -18.79 -17.83
C GLY A 533 -22.21 -18.54 -18.97
N ASN A 534 -22.74 -18.32 -20.18
CA ASN A 534 -21.95 -18.00 -21.38
C ASN A 534 -21.35 -16.59 -21.35
N LYS A 535 -20.26 -16.37 -22.10
CA LYS A 535 -19.55 -15.09 -22.19
C LYS A 535 -20.51 -13.94 -22.56
N ALA A 536 -20.64 -12.97 -21.65
CA ALA A 536 -21.57 -11.86 -21.80
C ALA A 536 -21.15 -10.88 -22.92
N SER A 537 -22.14 -10.38 -23.65
CA SER A 537 -22.02 -9.19 -24.50
C SER A 537 -22.36 -7.96 -23.65
N TYR A 538 -21.62 -6.86 -23.84
CA TYR A 538 -22.01 -5.58 -23.24
C TYR A 538 -23.21 -5.00 -24.00
N GLY A 539 -24.22 -4.55 -23.24
CA GLY A 539 -25.36 -3.80 -23.76
C GLY A 539 -26.49 -4.64 -24.35
N LYS A 540 -27.68 -4.04 -24.38
CA LYS A 540 -28.91 -4.58 -24.97
C LYS A 540 -28.78 -4.61 -26.50
N LYS A 541 -29.04 -5.76 -27.13
CA LYS A 541 -29.19 -5.85 -28.59
C LYS A 541 -30.55 -5.26 -29.02
N THR A 542 -30.61 -3.94 -29.10
CA THR A 542 -31.74 -3.18 -29.66
C THR A 542 -31.90 -3.45 -31.16
N GLN A 543 -33.14 -3.58 -31.63
CA GLN A 543 -33.46 -3.67 -33.07
C GLN A 543 -33.58 -2.28 -33.73
N LEU A 544 -33.89 -1.24 -32.95
CA LEU A 544 -33.93 0.17 -33.39
C LEU A 544 -32.55 0.65 -33.85
N SER A 545 -32.51 1.52 -34.85
CA SER A 545 -31.27 2.19 -35.26
C SER A 545 -30.72 3.11 -34.16
N ILE A 546 -29.43 3.42 -34.28
CA ILE A 546 -28.74 4.34 -33.35
C ILE A 546 -29.36 5.75 -33.39
N LEU A 547 -29.86 6.18 -34.55
CA LEU A 547 -30.42 7.52 -34.74
C LEU A 547 -31.78 7.64 -34.03
N GLU A 548 -32.71 6.72 -34.29
CA GLU A 548 -34.01 6.63 -33.58
C GLU A 548 -33.83 6.53 -32.06
N GLN A 549 -32.80 5.80 -31.60
CA GLN A 549 -32.46 5.75 -30.17
C GLN A 549 -32.08 7.13 -29.61
N ARG A 550 -31.23 7.90 -30.32
CA ARG A 550 -30.84 9.26 -29.91
C ARG A 550 -32.03 10.21 -29.91
N GLU A 551 -32.89 10.15 -30.94
CA GLU A 551 -34.11 10.97 -31.02
C GLU A 551 -35.12 10.63 -29.93
N SER A 552 -35.16 9.37 -29.48
CA SER A 552 -36.04 8.94 -28.41
C SER A 552 -35.69 9.53 -27.04
N LEU A 553 -34.51 10.13 -26.83
CA LEU A 553 -34.06 10.63 -25.53
C LEU A 553 -34.75 11.96 -25.15
N PRO A 554 -35.13 12.18 -23.87
CA PRO A 554 -35.78 13.43 -23.43
C PRO A 554 -35.03 14.71 -23.83
N ILE A 555 -33.70 14.68 -23.76
CA ILE A 555 -32.85 15.82 -24.11
C ILE A 555 -32.92 16.24 -25.60
N TYR A 556 -33.31 15.34 -26.52
CA TYR A 556 -33.39 15.68 -27.95
C TYR A 556 -34.44 16.76 -28.23
N LYS A 557 -35.57 16.71 -27.53
CA LYS A 557 -36.65 17.72 -27.60
C LYS A 557 -36.19 19.13 -27.20
N LEU A 558 -35.09 19.23 -26.45
CA LEU A 558 -34.52 20.48 -25.95
C LEU A 558 -33.16 20.80 -26.58
N LYS A 559 -32.75 20.09 -27.65
CA LYS A 559 -31.44 20.22 -28.29
C LYS A 559 -31.12 21.67 -28.68
N GLU A 560 -32.03 22.34 -29.35
CA GLU A 560 -31.83 23.71 -29.85
C GLU A 560 -31.76 24.71 -28.69
N GLN A 561 -32.69 24.61 -27.74
CA GLN A 561 -32.73 25.45 -26.54
C GLN A 561 -31.46 25.28 -25.68
N LEU A 562 -30.95 24.06 -25.56
CA LEU A 562 -29.68 23.78 -24.87
C LEU A 562 -28.49 24.39 -25.62
N VAL A 563 -28.41 24.23 -26.94
CA VAL A 563 -27.31 24.80 -27.75
C VAL A 563 -27.33 26.33 -27.68
N GLN A 564 -28.51 26.95 -27.66
CA GLN A 564 -28.67 28.38 -27.44
C GLN A 564 -28.30 28.80 -25.99
N ALA A 565 -28.77 28.09 -24.97
CA ALA A 565 -28.41 28.36 -23.58
C ALA A 565 -26.89 28.25 -23.32
N VAL A 566 -26.21 27.28 -23.98
CA VAL A 566 -24.74 27.18 -23.97
C VAL A 566 -24.09 28.23 -24.87
N HIS A 567 -24.75 28.75 -25.91
CA HIS A 567 -24.24 29.86 -26.72
C HIS A 567 -24.21 31.17 -25.92
N ASP A 568 -25.30 31.50 -25.25
CA ASP A 568 -25.50 32.82 -24.65
C ASP A 568 -24.83 32.95 -23.27
N ASN A 569 -24.57 31.84 -22.58
CA ASN A 569 -23.93 31.81 -21.25
C ASN A 569 -22.50 31.25 -21.28
N GLN A 570 -21.66 31.70 -20.34
CA GLN A 570 -20.31 31.13 -20.13
C GLN A 570 -20.31 29.95 -19.14
N ILE A 571 -21.19 30.00 -18.13
CA ILE A 571 -21.47 28.90 -17.20
C ILE A 571 -22.94 28.50 -17.35
N LEU A 572 -23.23 27.21 -17.45
CA LEU A 572 -24.60 26.68 -17.45
C LEU A 572 -24.71 25.50 -16.47
N ILE A 573 -25.72 25.52 -15.61
CA ILE A 573 -26.01 24.41 -14.70
C ILE A 573 -27.12 23.56 -15.31
N VAL A 574 -26.80 22.33 -15.70
CA VAL A 574 -27.76 21.41 -16.32
C VAL A 574 -28.27 20.42 -15.29
N VAL A 575 -29.55 20.55 -14.95
CA VAL A 575 -30.24 19.63 -14.04
C VAL A 575 -31.05 18.64 -14.87
N GLY A 576 -30.96 17.35 -14.57
CA GLY A 576 -31.84 16.36 -15.19
C GLY A 576 -31.61 14.96 -14.66
N GLU A 577 -32.68 14.17 -14.63
CA GLU A 577 -32.65 12.80 -14.14
C GLU A 577 -31.62 11.91 -14.86
N THR A 578 -31.11 10.90 -14.16
CA THR A 578 -30.26 9.86 -14.76
C THR A 578 -31.01 9.15 -15.89
N GLY A 579 -30.39 8.98 -17.06
CA GLY A 579 -31.03 8.37 -18.24
C GLY A 579 -31.73 9.35 -19.18
N SER A 580 -31.83 10.64 -18.83
CA SER A 580 -32.36 11.70 -19.74
C SER A 580 -31.49 11.98 -20.97
N GLY A 581 -30.24 11.51 -20.98
CA GLY A 581 -29.29 11.65 -22.09
C GLY A 581 -28.17 12.68 -21.88
N LYS A 582 -28.06 13.32 -20.70
CA LYS A 582 -27.07 14.38 -20.39
C LYS A 582 -25.66 14.07 -20.92
N THR A 583 -25.00 13.08 -20.35
CA THR A 583 -23.59 12.75 -20.60
C THR A 583 -23.29 12.28 -22.02
N THR A 584 -24.23 11.55 -22.63
CA THR A 584 -24.04 11.00 -23.98
C THR A 584 -24.34 12.03 -25.06
N GLN A 585 -25.35 12.88 -24.90
CA GLN A 585 -25.81 13.77 -25.96
C GLN A 585 -25.26 15.20 -25.88
N ILE A 586 -25.06 15.79 -24.69
CA ILE A 586 -24.61 17.19 -24.58
C ILE A 586 -23.26 17.38 -25.29
N THR A 587 -22.32 16.45 -25.06
CA THR A 587 -21.01 16.44 -25.73
C THR A 587 -21.13 16.29 -27.25
N GLN A 588 -22.05 15.46 -27.76
CA GLN A 588 -22.28 15.26 -29.20
C GLN A 588 -22.94 16.49 -29.84
N TYR A 589 -23.97 17.09 -29.25
CA TYR A 589 -24.62 18.29 -29.78
C TYR A 589 -23.64 19.48 -29.83
N LEU A 590 -22.69 19.57 -28.89
CA LEU A 590 -21.60 20.56 -28.94
C LEU A 590 -20.53 20.23 -30.01
N ALA A 591 -20.45 18.98 -30.50
CA ALA A 591 -19.68 18.67 -31.71
C ALA A 591 -20.39 19.23 -32.94
N GLU A 592 -21.67 18.89 -33.07
CA GLU A 592 -22.55 19.23 -34.19
C GLU A 592 -22.71 20.76 -34.33
N ALA A 593 -22.77 21.49 -33.21
CA ALA A 593 -22.82 22.96 -33.15
C ALA A 593 -21.46 23.68 -33.38
N GLY A 594 -20.41 22.98 -33.83
CA GLY A 594 -19.16 23.59 -34.30
C GLY A 594 -18.17 24.07 -33.23
N TYR A 595 -18.39 23.77 -31.94
CA TYR A 595 -17.41 24.09 -30.88
C TYR A 595 -16.08 23.31 -31.02
N THR A 596 -16.01 22.36 -31.95
CA THR A 596 -14.79 21.64 -32.38
C THR A 596 -13.67 22.56 -32.85
N ALA A 597 -13.99 23.71 -33.44
CA ALA A 597 -13.01 24.65 -33.98
C ALA A 597 -12.21 25.42 -32.90
N ARG A 598 -12.63 25.34 -31.62
CA ARG A 598 -12.02 26.09 -30.49
C ARG A 598 -11.28 25.19 -29.49
N GLY A 599 -10.97 23.96 -29.87
CA GLY A 599 -10.24 22.99 -29.05
C GLY A 599 -11.06 21.73 -28.72
N LYS A 600 -10.53 20.93 -27.79
CA LYS A 600 -11.18 19.68 -27.35
C LYS A 600 -12.38 19.98 -26.44
N ARG A 601 -13.33 19.05 -26.39
CA ARG A 601 -14.48 19.09 -25.48
C ARG A 601 -14.29 18.02 -24.42
N GLY A 602 -14.02 18.46 -23.20
CA GLY A 602 -13.76 17.60 -22.05
C GLY A 602 -15.05 17.29 -21.30
N SER A 603 -15.25 16.04 -20.89
CA SER A 603 -16.31 15.65 -19.96
C SER A 603 -15.71 14.83 -18.83
N THR A 604 -15.88 15.28 -17.58
CA THR A 604 -15.46 14.49 -16.42
C THR A 604 -16.52 13.47 -16.03
N GLN A 605 -16.08 12.40 -15.41
CA GLN A 605 -16.91 11.41 -14.72
C GLN A 605 -16.24 11.09 -13.36
N PRO A 606 -17.00 10.74 -12.32
CA PRO A 606 -16.42 10.27 -11.06
C PRO A 606 -15.84 8.85 -11.23
N GLY A 607 -16.63 7.91 -11.74
CA GLY A 607 -16.22 6.51 -11.92
C GLY A 607 -15.38 6.25 -13.16
N ARG A 608 -14.26 5.51 -13.00
CA ARG A 608 -13.47 4.97 -14.13
C ARG A 608 -14.33 4.17 -15.12
N VAL A 609 -15.20 3.31 -14.61
CA VAL A 609 -16.07 2.45 -15.44
C VAL A 609 -17.07 3.29 -16.23
N ALA A 610 -17.60 4.36 -15.64
CA ALA A 610 -18.48 5.30 -16.33
C ALA A 610 -17.75 6.05 -17.46
N ALA A 611 -16.55 6.58 -17.21
CA ALA A 611 -15.72 7.21 -18.25
C ALA A 611 -15.48 6.28 -19.45
N MET A 612 -15.15 5.00 -19.19
CA MET A 612 -14.91 4.00 -20.24
C MET A 612 -16.20 3.61 -20.98
N SER A 613 -17.30 3.36 -20.26
CA SER A 613 -18.55 2.89 -20.85
C SER A 613 -19.26 3.98 -21.66
N VAL A 614 -19.27 5.22 -21.16
CA VAL A 614 -19.79 6.39 -21.87
C VAL A 614 -18.95 6.67 -23.10
N ALA A 615 -17.61 6.72 -23.00
CA ALA A 615 -16.75 6.94 -24.16
C ALA A 615 -16.93 5.88 -25.25
N LYS A 616 -17.04 4.60 -24.85
CA LYS A 616 -17.33 3.50 -25.79
C LYS A 616 -18.70 3.69 -26.45
N ARG A 617 -19.77 3.89 -25.66
CA ARG A 617 -21.13 4.09 -26.18
C ARG A 617 -21.22 5.31 -27.09
N VAL A 618 -20.53 6.40 -26.78
CA VAL A 618 -20.51 7.61 -27.62
C VAL A 618 -19.65 7.42 -28.86
N SER A 619 -18.57 6.62 -28.83
CA SER A 619 -17.88 6.22 -30.07
C SER A 619 -18.76 5.38 -30.99
N GLU A 620 -19.58 4.49 -30.41
CA GLU A 620 -20.58 3.68 -31.14
C GLU A 620 -21.71 4.56 -31.71
N GLU A 621 -22.19 5.56 -30.95
CA GLU A 621 -23.22 6.52 -31.41
C GLU A 621 -22.73 7.53 -32.46
N PHE A 622 -21.46 7.93 -32.38
CA PHE A 622 -20.82 8.87 -33.31
C PHE A 622 -20.26 8.17 -34.57
N GLY A 623 -20.22 6.83 -34.59
CA GLY A 623 -19.73 6.03 -35.72
C GLY A 623 -18.21 5.93 -35.85
N CYS A 624 -17.45 6.43 -34.87
CA CYS A 624 -15.99 6.42 -34.87
C CYS A 624 -15.41 5.22 -34.11
N ARG A 625 -14.11 4.94 -34.25
CA ARG A 625 -13.43 3.99 -33.35
C ARG A 625 -12.99 4.70 -32.07
N LEU A 626 -13.16 4.03 -30.94
CA LEU A 626 -12.68 4.50 -29.64
C LEU A 626 -11.16 4.74 -29.69
N GLY A 627 -10.73 5.95 -29.30
CA GLY A 627 -9.35 6.42 -29.43
C GLY A 627 -9.03 7.19 -30.71
N GLN A 628 -10.01 7.40 -31.60
CA GLN A 628 -9.96 8.42 -32.66
C GLN A 628 -10.67 9.69 -32.18
N GLU A 629 -11.73 10.13 -32.86
CA GLU A 629 -12.47 11.38 -32.56
C GLU A 629 -13.10 11.40 -31.15
N VAL A 630 -13.56 10.24 -30.68
CA VAL A 630 -14.00 10.02 -29.29
C VAL A 630 -12.95 9.16 -28.58
N GLY A 631 -12.42 9.66 -27.47
CA GLY A 631 -11.43 8.97 -26.65
C GLY A 631 -11.68 9.17 -25.16
N TYR A 632 -10.87 8.49 -24.33
CA TYR A 632 -10.95 8.64 -22.88
C TYR A 632 -9.58 8.56 -22.19
N THR A 633 -9.46 9.22 -21.04
CA THR A 633 -8.23 9.28 -20.25
C THR A 633 -8.53 9.10 -18.77
N ILE A 634 -8.05 8.00 -18.18
CA ILE A 634 -8.23 7.69 -16.76
C ILE A 634 -6.89 7.33 -16.12
N ARG A 635 -6.82 7.30 -14.79
CA ARG A 635 -5.57 6.99 -14.06
C ARG A 635 -5.03 5.61 -14.51
N PHE A 636 -3.81 5.61 -15.06
CA PHE A 636 -3.09 4.47 -15.64
C PHE A 636 -3.58 3.93 -17.01
N GLU A 637 -4.50 4.61 -17.71
CA GLU A 637 -5.03 4.16 -19.01
C GLU A 637 -5.50 5.35 -19.86
N ASP A 638 -4.80 5.63 -20.97
CA ASP A 638 -5.13 6.71 -21.90
C ASP A 638 -5.39 6.14 -23.30
N CYS A 639 -6.55 6.48 -23.85
CA CYS A 639 -7.05 6.07 -25.16
C CYS A 639 -7.52 7.32 -25.90
N THR A 640 -6.57 8.21 -26.16
CA THR A 640 -6.75 9.45 -26.94
C THR A 640 -5.63 9.63 -27.95
N CYS A 641 -5.85 10.52 -28.93
CA CYS A 641 -4.87 10.89 -29.93
C CYS A 641 -4.97 12.40 -30.27
N THR A 642 -4.20 12.84 -31.27
CA THR A 642 -4.27 14.21 -31.80
C THR A 642 -5.61 14.52 -32.47
N GLU A 643 -6.27 13.53 -33.06
CA GLU A 643 -7.59 13.65 -33.72
C GLU A 643 -8.76 13.62 -32.72
N THR A 644 -8.54 13.32 -31.44
CA THR A 644 -9.61 13.23 -30.44
C THR A 644 -10.22 14.60 -30.14
N VAL A 645 -11.51 14.75 -30.45
CA VAL A 645 -12.29 15.99 -30.26
C VAL A 645 -13.22 15.91 -29.04
N ILE A 646 -13.72 14.71 -28.70
CA ILE A 646 -14.46 14.42 -27.45
C ILE A 646 -13.57 13.57 -26.54
N LYS A 647 -13.30 14.08 -25.34
CA LYS A 647 -12.44 13.41 -24.36
C LYS A 647 -13.18 13.23 -23.03
N TYR A 648 -13.50 11.98 -22.70
CA TYR A 648 -14.04 11.60 -21.40
C TYR A 648 -12.90 11.32 -20.42
N MET A 649 -12.99 11.79 -19.17
CA MET A 649 -11.92 11.55 -18.20
C MET A 649 -12.41 11.47 -16.77
N THR A 650 -11.63 10.88 -15.87
CA THR A 650 -11.91 10.99 -14.43
C THR A 650 -11.55 12.38 -13.91
N HIS A 651 -12.30 12.95 -12.96
CA HIS A 651 -12.05 14.27 -12.36
C HIS A 651 -10.56 14.52 -12.03
N GLY A 652 -9.90 13.60 -11.31
CA GLY A 652 -8.47 13.72 -10.97
C GLY A 652 -7.49 13.73 -12.15
N MET A 653 -7.90 13.31 -13.35
CA MET A 653 -7.10 13.50 -14.58
C MET A 653 -7.26 14.92 -15.14
N LEU A 654 -8.46 15.52 -15.08
CA LEU A 654 -8.65 16.92 -15.45
C LEU A 654 -7.86 17.85 -14.50
N GLN A 655 -7.93 17.61 -13.19
CA GLN A 655 -7.13 18.35 -12.19
C GLN A 655 -5.62 18.26 -12.48
N ARG A 656 -5.15 17.10 -12.95
CA ARG A 656 -3.74 16.89 -13.32
C ARG A 656 -3.36 17.54 -14.64
N GLU A 657 -4.31 17.77 -15.54
CA GLU A 657 -4.09 18.61 -16.72
C GLU A 657 -4.04 20.09 -16.33
N CYS A 658 -4.83 20.54 -15.33
CA CYS A 658 -4.70 21.88 -14.73
C CYS A 658 -3.32 22.11 -14.05
N LEU A 659 -2.64 21.06 -13.56
CA LEU A 659 -1.26 21.17 -13.05
C LEU A 659 -0.23 21.50 -14.15
N ILE A 660 -0.53 21.15 -15.41
CA ILE A 660 0.38 21.30 -16.56
C ILE A 660 -0.01 22.53 -17.41
N ASP A 661 -1.30 22.83 -17.50
CA ASP A 661 -1.90 23.91 -18.28
C ASP A 661 -3.00 24.60 -17.44
N PRO A 662 -2.66 25.55 -16.54
CA PRO A 662 -3.62 26.19 -15.63
C PRO A 662 -4.71 27.02 -16.34
N ASP A 663 -4.45 27.48 -17.57
CA ASP A 663 -5.41 28.22 -18.42
C ASP A 663 -6.26 27.28 -19.30
N MET A 664 -6.00 25.96 -19.21
CA MET A 664 -6.71 24.87 -19.89
C MET A 664 -6.83 25.07 -21.41
N SER A 665 -5.76 25.58 -22.02
CA SER A 665 -5.68 26.02 -23.42
C SER A 665 -6.16 24.98 -24.44
N GLN A 666 -6.02 23.69 -24.12
CA GLN A 666 -6.42 22.57 -24.98
C GLN A 666 -7.94 22.41 -25.12
N TYR A 667 -8.74 23.03 -24.24
CA TYR A 667 -10.19 22.88 -24.17
C TYR A 667 -10.95 24.15 -24.55
N GLY A 668 -12.06 23.99 -25.27
CA GLY A 668 -13.03 25.06 -25.55
C GLY A 668 -14.29 24.98 -24.69
N VAL A 669 -14.71 23.75 -24.32
CA VAL A 669 -15.82 23.51 -23.39
C VAL A 669 -15.45 22.36 -22.44
N ILE A 670 -15.73 22.54 -21.15
CA ILE A 670 -15.59 21.53 -20.11
C ILE A 670 -16.98 21.24 -19.51
N MET A 671 -17.35 19.97 -19.45
CA MET A 671 -18.54 19.48 -18.77
C MET A 671 -18.13 18.73 -17.50
N LEU A 672 -18.42 19.31 -16.33
CA LEU A 672 -18.31 18.62 -15.04
C LEU A 672 -19.61 17.85 -14.78
N ASP A 673 -19.59 16.53 -14.90
CA ASP A 673 -20.78 15.68 -14.77
C ASP A 673 -20.82 14.89 -13.46
N GLU A 674 -22.05 14.61 -13.02
CA GLU A 674 -22.40 14.12 -11.69
C GLU A 674 -21.73 14.91 -10.55
N ALA A 675 -21.76 16.24 -10.70
CA ALA A 675 -21.31 17.24 -9.72
C ALA A 675 -21.85 17.02 -8.29
N HIS A 676 -22.99 16.34 -8.18
CA HIS A 676 -23.66 16.01 -6.93
C HIS A 676 -22.92 14.97 -6.06
N GLU A 677 -21.94 14.22 -6.60
CA GLU A 677 -21.15 13.26 -5.80
C GLU A 677 -20.12 13.96 -4.89
N ARG A 678 -19.80 15.25 -5.12
CA ARG A 678 -18.95 16.11 -4.27
C ARG A 678 -17.62 15.45 -3.85
N THR A 679 -16.92 14.89 -4.84
CA THR A 679 -15.58 14.29 -4.66
C THR A 679 -14.53 15.38 -4.41
N ILE A 680 -13.41 15.05 -3.75
CA ILE A 680 -12.32 16.01 -3.47
C ILE A 680 -11.85 16.68 -4.77
N HIS A 681 -11.66 15.88 -5.82
CA HIS A 681 -11.24 16.34 -7.13
C HIS A 681 -12.28 17.27 -7.80
N THR A 682 -13.57 17.00 -7.60
CA THR A 682 -14.67 17.82 -8.14
C THR A 682 -14.69 19.20 -7.46
N ASP A 683 -14.58 19.26 -6.15
CA ASP A 683 -14.65 20.51 -5.38
C ASP A 683 -13.41 21.40 -5.61
N VAL A 684 -12.23 20.79 -5.76
CA VAL A 684 -11.02 21.50 -6.19
C VAL A 684 -11.16 22.03 -7.63
N LEU A 685 -11.71 21.23 -8.54
CA LEU A 685 -11.98 21.67 -9.91
C LEU A 685 -12.99 22.82 -10.00
N PHE A 686 -13.97 22.91 -9.10
CA PHE A 686 -14.88 24.05 -9.04
C PHE A 686 -14.11 25.36 -8.76
N GLY A 687 -13.29 25.42 -7.71
CA GLY A 687 -12.53 26.63 -7.37
C GLY A 687 -11.48 26.99 -8.42
N LEU A 688 -10.81 25.98 -9.01
CA LEU A 688 -9.85 26.19 -10.10
C LEU A 688 -10.53 26.74 -11.35
N LEU A 689 -11.57 26.07 -11.86
CA LEU A 689 -12.24 26.51 -13.08
C LEU A 689 -12.97 27.83 -12.88
N LYS A 690 -13.49 28.13 -11.68
CA LYS A 690 -14.05 29.45 -11.34
C LYS A 690 -12.99 30.57 -11.48
N LYS A 691 -11.76 30.37 -10.99
CA LYS A 691 -10.62 31.28 -11.24
C LYS A 691 -10.25 31.35 -12.74
N THR A 692 -10.20 30.22 -13.47
CA THR A 692 -9.84 30.19 -14.91
C THR A 692 -10.89 30.85 -15.80
N ILE A 693 -12.18 30.69 -15.52
CA ILE A 693 -13.32 31.26 -16.28
C ILE A 693 -13.34 32.78 -16.22
N GLN A 694 -12.99 33.37 -15.07
CA GLN A 694 -12.82 34.82 -14.92
C GLN A 694 -11.67 35.37 -15.79
N LYS A 695 -10.56 34.64 -15.89
CA LYS A 695 -9.43 34.99 -16.78
C LYS A 695 -9.79 34.80 -18.26
N ARG A 696 -10.46 33.69 -18.59
CA ARG A 696 -10.59 33.17 -19.96
C ARG A 696 -12.05 33.11 -20.42
N LYS A 697 -12.53 34.21 -21.01
CA LYS A 697 -13.93 34.40 -21.44
C LYS A 697 -14.39 33.53 -22.61
N ASP A 698 -13.49 32.89 -23.36
CA ASP A 698 -13.82 31.95 -24.44
C ASP A 698 -14.07 30.51 -23.97
N LEU A 699 -13.60 30.16 -22.76
CA LEU A 699 -13.82 28.85 -22.14
C LEU A 699 -15.23 28.80 -21.53
N LYS A 700 -15.98 27.75 -21.88
CA LYS A 700 -17.32 27.50 -21.33
C LYS A 700 -17.36 26.31 -20.37
N LEU A 701 -18.14 26.43 -19.30
CA LEU A 701 -18.33 25.41 -18.27
C LEU A 701 -19.80 24.96 -18.22
N ILE A 702 -20.01 23.64 -18.26
CA ILE A 702 -21.31 23.03 -18.01
C ILE A 702 -21.21 22.20 -16.74
N VAL A 703 -22.00 22.53 -15.73
CA VAL A 703 -22.06 21.76 -14.46
C VAL A 703 -23.34 20.92 -14.50
N SER A 704 -23.18 19.61 -14.59
CA SER A 704 -24.28 18.67 -14.79
C SER A 704 -24.57 17.89 -13.50
N SER A 705 -25.85 17.88 -13.10
CA SER A 705 -26.33 17.28 -11.85
C SER A 705 -27.63 16.48 -12.06
N ALA A 706 -27.84 15.50 -11.18
CA ALA A 706 -29.07 14.73 -11.07
C ALA A 706 -29.92 15.08 -9.82
N THR A 707 -29.49 16.07 -9.02
CA THR A 707 -30.11 16.42 -7.73
C THR A 707 -30.65 17.85 -7.68
N LEU A 708 -31.52 18.12 -6.70
CA LEU A 708 -32.18 19.42 -6.51
C LEU A 708 -31.27 20.52 -5.93
N ASP A 709 -30.03 20.22 -5.54
CA ASP A 709 -29.11 21.19 -4.91
C ASP A 709 -28.50 22.21 -5.92
N ALA A 710 -29.14 22.35 -7.09
CA ALA A 710 -28.78 23.26 -8.17
C ALA A 710 -28.70 24.73 -7.73
N VAL A 711 -29.43 25.11 -6.68
CA VAL A 711 -29.42 26.47 -6.12
C VAL A 711 -28.05 26.81 -5.52
N LYS A 712 -27.43 25.90 -4.76
CA LYS A 712 -26.06 26.12 -4.23
C LYS A 712 -25.04 26.21 -5.37
N PHE A 713 -25.16 25.35 -6.38
CA PHE A 713 -24.30 25.42 -7.57
C PHE A 713 -24.46 26.77 -8.28
N SER A 714 -25.68 27.30 -8.40
CA SER A 714 -25.95 28.61 -9.02
C SER A 714 -25.34 29.75 -8.22
N GLN A 715 -25.64 29.83 -6.93
CA GLN A 715 -25.06 30.83 -6.02
C GLN A 715 -23.52 30.81 -6.02
N TYR A 716 -22.92 29.63 -5.99
CA TYR A 716 -21.47 29.48 -6.05
C TYR A 716 -20.88 29.92 -7.40
N PHE A 717 -21.56 29.69 -8.53
CA PHE A 717 -21.10 30.08 -9.87
C PHE A 717 -21.69 31.41 -10.36
N PHE A 718 -21.71 32.44 -9.50
CA PHE A 718 -22.15 33.81 -9.84
C PHE A 718 -23.61 33.90 -10.33
N GLU A 719 -24.50 33.17 -9.66
CA GLU A 719 -25.93 33.05 -10.01
C GLU A 719 -26.17 32.46 -11.41
N ALA A 720 -25.29 31.54 -11.83
CA ALA A 720 -25.37 30.89 -13.14
C ALA A 720 -26.74 30.26 -13.42
N PRO A 721 -27.28 30.38 -14.65
CA PRO A 721 -28.61 29.91 -14.99
C PRO A 721 -28.74 28.39 -14.92
N ILE A 722 -29.91 27.94 -14.46
CA ILE A 722 -30.26 26.54 -14.27
C ILE A 722 -31.14 26.09 -15.45
N PHE A 723 -30.65 25.15 -16.25
CA PHE A 723 -31.35 24.51 -17.36
C PHE A 723 -31.87 23.14 -16.92
N THR A 724 -33.18 23.02 -16.71
CA THR A 724 -33.81 21.78 -16.24
C THR A 724 -34.35 20.95 -17.41
N ILE A 725 -33.78 19.77 -17.61
CA ILE A 725 -34.26 18.76 -18.54
C ILE A 725 -35.35 17.93 -17.83
N PRO A 726 -36.62 17.97 -18.27
CA PRO A 726 -37.66 17.11 -17.73
C PRO A 726 -37.30 15.65 -18.07
N GLY A 727 -37.31 14.80 -17.05
CA GLY A 727 -36.84 13.43 -17.19
C GLY A 727 -37.91 12.45 -17.65
N ARG A 728 -37.81 11.24 -17.11
CA ARG A 728 -38.65 10.08 -17.50
C ARG A 728 -38.97 9.17 -16.33
N THR A 729 -38.71 9.57 -15.08
CA THR A 729 -39.14 8.76 -13.94
C THR A 729 -40.65 8.65 -13.90
N PHE A 730 -41.13 7.41 -13.89
CA PHE A 730 -42.47 7.06 -13.44
C PHE A 730 -42.57 7.26 -11.92
N PRO A 731 -43.78 7.47 -11.36
CA PRO A 731 -43.96 7.61 -9.93
C PRO A 731 -43.48 6.35 -9.18
N VAL A 732 -42.87 6.57 -8.02
CA VAL A 732 -42.44 5.52 -7.10
C VAL A 732 -43.17 5.69 -5.78
N GLU A 733 -43.91 4.67 -5.37
CA GLU A 733 -44.53 4.61 -4.04
C GLU A 733 -43.45 4.41 -2.98
N ILE A 734 -43.48 5.18 -1.89
CA ILE A 734 -42.48 5.11 -0.83
C ILE A 734 -43.16 4.61 0.45
N LEU A 735 -42.73 3.44 0.90
CA LEU A 735 -43.21 2.74 2.09
C LEU A 735 -42.12 2.82 3.17
N TYR A 736 -42.52 3.11 4.41
CA TYR A 736 -41.63 3.18 5.58
C TYR A 736 -42.04 2.13 6.61
N THR A 737 -41.10 1.59 7.39
CA THR A 737 -41.46 0.80 8.58
C THR A 737 -42.10 1.69 9.64
N ARG A 738 -42.98 1.09 10.46
CA ARG A 738 -43.61 1.79 11.60
C ARG A 738 -42.63 2.00 12.75
N GLU A 739 -41.74 1.03 12.95
CA GLU A 739 -40.75 0.97 14.02
C GLU A 739 -39.34 0.80 13.42
N PRO A 740 -38.27 1.18 14.13
CA PRO A 740 -36.90 1.04 13.64
C PRO A 740 -36.42 -0.42 13.79
N GLU A 741 -36.05 -1.05 12.67
CA GLU A 741 -35.53 -2.41 12.66
C GLU A 741 -34.08 -2.46 13.16
N THR A 742 -33.83 -3.17 14.27
CA THR A 742 -32.48 -3.32 14.85
C THR A 742 -31.57 -4.20 13.98
N ASP A 743 -32.14 -5.19 13.29
CA ASP A 743 -31.45 -6.09 12.36
C ASP A 743 -31.90 -5.84 10.92
N TYR A 744 -31.44 -4.71 10.36
CA TYR A 744 -31.78 -4.31 8.99
C TYR A 744 -31.41 -5.37 7.92
N LEU A 745 -30.50 -6.31 8.21
CA LEU A 745 -30.10 -7.35 7.26
C LEU A 745 -31.20 -8.39 7.10
N ASP A 746 -31.75 -8.93 8.19
CA ASP A 746 -32.82 -9.93 8.09
C ASP A 746 -34.15 -9.27 7.67
N ALA A 747 -34.45 -8.07 8.17
CA ALA A 747 -35.59 -7.28 7.69
C ALA A 747 -35.54 -7.05 6.16
N SER A 748 -34.35 -6.81 5.59
CA SER A 748 -34.17 -6.73 4.13
C SER A 748 -34.49 -8.05 3.43
N LEU A 749 -34.01 -9.18 3.96
CA LEU A 749 -34.23 -10.50 3.37
C LEU A 749 -35.70 -10.94 3.45
N LEU A 750 -36.37 -10.67 4.57
CA LEU A 750 -37.81 -10.91 4.75
C LEU A 750 -38.64 -10.05 3.79
N THR A 751 -38.31 -8.77 3.66
CA THR A 751 -38.95 -7.85 2.71
C THR A 751 -38.79 -8.34 1.25
N VAL A 752 -37.60 -8.81 0.87
CA VAL A 752 -37.36 -9.39 -0.47
C VAL A 752 -38.24 -10.62 -0.73
N MET A 753 -38.37 -11.53 0.24
CA MET A 753 -39.24 -12.71 0.10
C MET A 753 -40.72 -12.33 0.01
N GLN A 754 -41.17 -11.37 0.82
CA GLN A 754 -42.54 -10.86 0.74
C GLN A 754 -42.83 -10.28 -0.66
N ILE A 755 -41.98 -9.38 -1.17
CA ILE A 755 -42.11 -8.81 -2.52
C ILE A 755 -42.12 -9.91 -3.59
N HIS A 756 -41.26 -10.93 -3.45
CA HIS A 756 -41.19 -12.02 -4.42
C HIS A 756 -42.49 -12.84 -4.49
N LEU A 757 -43.14 -13.08 -3.34
CA LEU A 757 -44.36 -13.88 -3.21
C LEU A 757 -45.66 -13.11 -3.45
N THR A 758 -45.75 -11.81 -3.08
CA THR A 758 -47.02 -11.06 -3.08
C THR A 758 -47.13 -9.96 -4.14
N GLU A 759 -46.02 -9.42 -4.64
CA GLU A 759 -46.03 -8.29 -5.59
C GLU A 759 -45.85 -8.75 -7.04
N PRO A 760 -46.43 -8.06 -8.04
CA PRO A 760 -46.39 -8.48 -9.45
C PRO A 760 -44.97 -8.51 -10.06
N PRO A 761 -44.76 -9.10 -11.25
CA PRO A 761 -43.43 -9.30 -11.84
C PRO A 761 -42.62 -8.01 -12.02
N GLY A 762 -41.37 -8.03 -11.54
CA GLY A 762 -40.40 -6.95 -11.68
C GLY A 762 -39.16 -7.22 -10.83
N ASP A 763 -37.98 -6.78 -11.27
CA ASP A 763 -36.72 -7.07 -10.58
C ASP A 763 -36.59 -6.23 -9.29
N ILE A 764 -35.87 -6.80 -8.31
CA ILE A 764 -35.67 -6.23 -6.98
C ILE A 764 -34.21 -5.77 -6.84
N LEU A 765 -34.00 -4.54 -6.37
CA LEU A 765 -32.68 -4.01 -5.98
C LEU A 765 -32.62 -3.81 -4.46
N VAL A 766 -31.67 -4.46 -3.80
CA VAL A 766 -31.43 -4.36 -2.36
C VAL A 766 -30.12 -3.62 -2.12
N PHE A 767 -30.13 -2.61 -1.26
CA PHE A 767 -28.92 -1.89 -0.85
C PHE A 767 -28.36 -2.48 0.46
N LEU A 768 -27.12 -2.99 0.46
CA LEU A 768 -26.37 -3.43 1.65
C LEU A 768 -25.00 -2.75 1.72
N THR A 769 -24.36 -2.74 2.89
CA THR A 769 -23.23 -1.83 3.13
C THR A 769 -21.87 -2.37 2.66
N GLY A 770 -21.68 -3.70 2.62
CA GLY A 770 -20.38 -4.29 2.29
C GLY A 770 -20.42 -5.75 1.82
N GLN A 771 -19.27 -6.25 1.37
CA GLN A 771 -19.13 -7.58 0.76
C GLN A 771 -19.52 -8.73 1.70
N GLU A 772 -19.17 -8.68 2.99
CA GLU A 772 -19.49 -9.77 3.93
C GLU A 772 -21.01 -9.90 4.14
N GLU A 773 -21.73 -8.78 4.33
CA GLU A 773 -23.21 -8.77 4.35
C GLU A 773 -23.82 -9.31 3.06
N ILE A 774 -23.30 -8.91 1.89
CA ILE A 774 -23.85 -9.34 0.59
C ILE A 774 -23.65 -10.85 0.36
N ASP A 775 -22.45 -11.37 0.60
CA ASP A 775 -22.16 -12.80 0.45
C ASP A 775 -23.02 -13.65 1.40
N THR A 776 -23.25 -13.18 2.64
CA THR A 776 -24.14 -13.85 3.61
C THR A 776 -25.63 -13.68 3.29
N ALA A 777 -26.06 -12.53 2.79
CA ALA A 777 -27.43 -12.29 2.35
C ALA A 777 -27.81 -13.20 1.16
N CYS A 778 -26.92 -13.36 0.18
CA CYS A 778 -27.12 -14.29 -0.92
C CYS A 778 -27.20 -15.75 -0.47
N GLU A 779 -26.41 -16.14 0.55
CA GLU A 779 -26.40 -17.47 1.14
C GLU A 779 -27.73 -17.79 1.83
N ILE A 780 -28.17 -16.93 2.77
CA ILE A 780 -29.45 -17.08 3.50
C ILE A 780 -30.66 -17.03 2.56
N LEU A 781 -30.66 -16.13 1.56
CA LEU A 781 -31.78 -16.03 0.61
C LEU A 781 -31.90 -17.32 -0.22
N TYR A 782 -30.77 -17.90 -0.66
CA TYR A 782 -30.73 -19.17 -1.39
C TYR A 782 -31.20 -20.36 -0.55
N GLU A 783 -30.78 -20.43 0.71
CA GLU A 783 -31.23 -21.46 1.66
C GLU A 783 -32.75 -21.35 1.90
N ARG A 784 -33.26 -20.14 2.13
CA ARG A 784 -34.71 -19.89 2.27
C ARG A 784 -35.48 -20.25 1.00
N MET A 785 -34.99 -19.91 -0.20
CA MET A 785 -35.57 -20.38 -1.48
C MET A 785 -35.63 -21.92 -1.54
N LYS A 786 -34.53 -22.59 -1.20
CA LYS A 786 -34.42 -24.05 -1.26
C LYS A 786 -35.40 -24.75 -0.30
N SER A 787 -35.77 -24.09 0.80
CA SER A 787 -36.82 -24.55 1.73
C SER A 787 -38.27 -24.27 1.28
N LEU A 788 -38.49 -23.32 0.37
CA LEU A 788 -39.83 -22.93 -0.10
C LEU A 788 -40.42 -23.86 -1.18
N GLY A 789 -39.60 -24.74 -1.76
CA GLY A 789 -40.06 -25.76 -2.71
C GLY A 789 -40.32 -25.27 -4.15
N PRO A 790 -40.84 -26.14 -5.02
CA PRO A 790 -40.96 -25.88 -6.46
C PRO A 790 -42.18 -25.04 -6.87
N ASP A 791 -43.12 -24.78 -5.96
CA ASP A 791 -44.34 -24.01 -6.24
C ASP A 791 -44.09 -22.49 -6.32
N VAL A 792 -42.87 -22.04 -5.94
CA VAL A 792 -42.46 -20.63 -5.97
C VAL A 792 -41.64 -20.34 -7.24
N PRO A 793 -41.92 -19.23 -7.97
CA PRO A 793 -41.13 -18.83 -9.14
C PRO A 793 -39.62 -18.71 -8.89
N GLU A 794 -38.80 -18.98 -9.91
CA GLU A 794 -37.34 -18.93 -9.74
C GLU A 794 -36.84 -17.50 -9.45
N LEU A 795 -35.97 -17.37 -8.43
CA LEU A 795 -35.41 -16.10 -7.97
C LEU A 795 -33.89 -16.04 -8.19
N ILE A 796 -33.46 -15.27 -9.20
CA ILE A 796 -32.06 -15.22 -9.64
C ILE A 796 -31.28 -14.19 -8.80
N ILE A 797 -30.47 -14.69 -7.86
CA ILE A 797 -29.68 -13.88 -6.93
C ILE A 797 -28.36 -13.44 -7.58
N LEU A 798 -28.09 -12.13 -7.65
CA LEU A 798 -26.85 -11.54 -8.19
C LEU A 798 -26.22 -10.52 -7.21
N PRO A 799 -25.04 -10.78 -6.63
CA PRO A 799 -24.33 -9.81 -5.80
C PRO A 799 -23.60 -8.74 -6.62
N VAL A 800 -23.48 -7.51 -6.09
CA VAL A 800 -22.77 -6.38 -6.75
C VAL A 800 -21.93 -5.56 -5.77
N TYR A 801 -20.60 -5.70 -5.87
CA TYR A 801 -19.62 -4.93 -5.11
C TYR A 801 -18.32 -4.68 -5.91
N SER A 802 -17.50 -3.73 -5.45
CA SER A 802 -16.38 -3.16 -6.23
C SER A 802 -15.29 -4.17 -6.59
N ALA A 803 -15.07 -5.16 -5.74
CA ALA A 803 -14.09 -6.24 -5.94
C ALA A 803 -14.59 -7.37 -6.87
N LEU A 804 -15.85 -7.35 -7.31
CA LEU A 804 -16.44 -8.41 -8.13
C LEU A 804 -15.85 -8.41 -9.56
N PRO A 805 -15.56 -9.58 -10.17
CA PRO A 805 -15.10 -9.64 -11.55
C PRO A 805 -16.09 -9.02 -12.54
N SER A 806 -15.59 -8.27 -13.52
CA SER A 806 -16.43 -7.48 -14.43
C SER A 806 -17.36 -8.31 -15.34
N GLU A 807 -17.03 -9.58 -15.60
CA GLU A 807 -17.91 -10.51 -16.33
C GLU A 807 -19.23 -10.72 -15.55
N MET A 808 -19.15 -10.73 -14.22
CA MET A 808 -20.30 -10.87 -13.33
C MET A 808 -21.03 -9.55 -13.09
N GLN A 809 -20.30 -8.44 -12.98
CA GLN A 809 -20.89 -7.11 -13.05
C GLN A 809 -21.63 -6.88 -14.38
N THR A 810 -21.29 -7.61 -15.46
CA THR A 810 -22.02 -7.56 -16.74
C THR A 810 -23.30 -8.40 -16.72
N ARG A 811 -23.36 -9.49 -15.93
CA ARG A 811 -24.53 -10.40 -15.87
C ARG A 811 -25.80 -9.70 -15.36
N ILE A 812 -25.67 -8.63 -14.56
CA ILE A 812 -26.81 -7.89 -13.99
C ILE A 812 -27.68 -7.17 -15.04
N PHE A 813 -27.08 -6.81 -16.19
CA PHE A 813 -27.77 -6.15 -17.30
C PHE A 813 -28.54 -7.12 -18.20
N ASN A 814 -28.38 -8.43 -18.00
CA ASN A 814 -29.19 -9.41 -18.71
C ASN A 814 -30.65 -9.36 -18.16
N PRO A 815 -31.66 -9.48 -19.04
CA PRO A 815 -33.04 -9.65 -18.60
C PRO A 815 -33.22 -11.02 -17.92
N ALA A 816 -34.16 -11.11 -16.99
CA ALA A 816 -34.56 -12.39 -16.40
C ALA A 816 -35.26 -13.27 -17.46
N PRO A 817 -35.07 -14.61 -17.45
CA PRO A 817 -35.92 -15.54 -18.17
C PRO A 817 -37.42 -15.36 -17.86
N PRO A 818 -38.34 -15.57 -18.83
CA PRO A 818 -39.77 -15.48 -18.58
C PRO A 818 -40.22 -16.40 -17.43
N GLY A 819 -40.98 -15.85 -16.49
CA GLY A 819 -41.44 -16.57 -15.29
C GLY A 819 -40.47 -16.56 -14.10
N SER A 820 -39.25 -16.03 -14.25
CA SER A 820 -38.30 -15.82 -13.15
C SER A 820 -38.21 -14.33 -12.75
N ARG A 821 -37.71 -14.05 -11.54
CA ARG A 821 -37.46 -12.69 -11.01
C ARG A 821 -35.99 -12.55 -10.63
N LYS A 822 -35.34 -11.41 -10.89
CA LYS A 822 -33.95 -11.16 -10.46
C LYS A 822 -33.91 -10.36 -9.16
N VAL A 823 -33.07 -10.79 -8.21
CA VAL A 823 -32.71 -10.02 -7.01
C VAL A 823 -31.25 -9.60 -7.14
N ILE A 824 -31.03 -8.29 -7.14
CA ILE A 824 -29.71 -7.68 -7.20
C ILE A 824 -29.38 -7.15 -5.81
N ILE A 825 -28.37 -7.73 -5.15
CA ILE A 825 -27.94 -7.31 -3.81
C ILE A 825 -26.66 -6.49 -3.96
N ALA A 826 -26.76 -5.17 -3.78
CA ALA A 826 -25.77 -4.21 -4.21
C ALA A 826 -25.27 -3.29 -3.10
N THR A 827 -24.03 -2.83 -3.27
CA THR A 827 -23.49 -1.65 -2.57
C THR A 827 -23.95 -0.34 -3.26
N ASN A 828 -23.53 0.81 -2.73
CA ASN A 828 -23.74 2.15 -3.28
C ASN A 828 -23.31 2.33 -4.76
N ILE A 829 -22.60 1.39 -5.38
CA ILE A 829 -22.32 1.36 -6.82
C ILE A 829 -23.62 1.46 -7.66
N ALA A 830 -24.72 0.89 -7.17
CA ALA A 830 -26.03 0.98 -7.82
C ALA A 830 -26.74 2.34 -7.61
N GLU A 831 -26.29 3.15 -6.65
CA GLU A 831 -26.94 4.40 -6.18
C GLU A 831 -26.80 5.56 -7.17
N THR A 832 -25.66 5.66 -7.87
CA THR A 832 -25.40 6.68 -8.91
C THR A 832 -25.11 6.01 -10.26
N SER A 833 -23.97 5.33 -10.36
CA SER A 833 -23.25 5.00 -11.61
C SER A 833 -23.86 3.94 -12.52
N LEU A 834 -24.82 3.12 -12.05
CA LEU A 834 -25.37 2.00 -12.85
C LEU A 834 -26.83 2.21 -13.27
N THR A 835 -27.11 2.06 -14.57
CA THR A 835 -28.47 1.94 -15.13
C THR A 835 -28.77 0.47 -15.43
N ILE A 836 -29.59 -0.15 -14.59
CA ILE A 836 -30.05 -1.52 -14.75
C ILE A 836 -31.54 -1.46 -15.14
N ASP A 837 -31.87 -1.97 -16.32
CA ASP A 837 -33.25 -2.09 -16.81
C ASP A 837 -34.04 -3.11 -15.98
N GLY A 838 -35.34 -2.87 -15.79
CA GLY A 838 -36.28 -3.87 -15.25
C GLY A 838 -36.44 -3.90 -13.72
N ILE A 839 -35.77 -3.00 -12.99
CA ILE A 839 -36.01 -2.82 -11.55
C ILE A 839 -37.36 -2.11 -11.35
N PHE A 840 -38.25 -2.72 -10.58
CA PHE A 840 -39.51 -2.13 -10.12
C PHE A 840 -39.58 -1.98 -8.60
N TYR A 841 -38.78 -2.77 -7.86
CA TYR A 841 -38.78 -2.79 -6.41
C TYR A 841 -37.40 -2.42 -5.86
N VAL A 842 -37.36 -1.50 -4.89
CA VAL A 842 -36.15 -1.14 -4.14
C VAL A 842 -36.35 -1.43 -2.66
N VAL A 843 -35.39 -2.09 -2.04
CA VAL A 843 -35.29 -2.28 -0.58
C VAL A 843 -34.08 -1.51 -0.08
N ASP A 844 -34.32 -0.50 0.76
CA ASP A 844 -33.30 0.40 1.31
C ASP A 844 -33.31 0.37 2.84
N PRO A 845 -32.29 -0.22 3.49
CA PRO A 845 -32.13 -0.16 4.93
C PRO A 845 -31.55 1.17 5.43
N GLY A 846 -31.19 2.12 4.55
CA GLY A 846 -30.78 3.46 4.96
C GLY A 846 -29.31 3.60 5.39
N PHE A 847 -28.46 2.61 5.11
CA PHE A 847 -27.05 2.60 5.52
C PHE A 847 -26.05 2.62 4.34
N VAL A 848 -24.82 3.05 4.64
CA VAL A 848 -23.66 3.03 3.74
C VAL A 848 -22.35 2.97 4.55
N LYS A 849 -21.34 2.25 4.05
CA LYS A 849 -19.97 2.30 4.61
C LYS A 849 -19.20 3.46 3.97
N GLN A 850 -18.66 4.36 4.80
CA GLN A 850 -17.88 5.52 4.38
C GLN A 850 -16.50 5.51 5.05
N VAL A 851 -15.49 6.03 4.36
CA VAL A 851 -14.17 6.29 4.94
C VAL A 851 -14.23 7.63 5.68
N VAL A 852 -13.67 7.66 6.88
CA VAL A 852 -13.63 8.80 7.79
C VAL A 852 -12.19 8.96 8.29
N TYR A 853 -11.52 10.00 7.85
CA TYR A 853 -10.21 10.38 8.36
C TYR A 853 -10.32 11.08 9.72
N ASN A 854 -9.63 10.56 10.73
CA ASN A 854 -9.47 11.25 12.01
C ASN A 854 -8.12 11.98 12.04
N SER A 855 -8.14 13.31 11.95
CA SER A 855 -6.94 14.16 11.92
C SER A 855 -6.07 14.04 13.19
N LYS A 856 -6.64 13.64 14.34
CA LYS A 856 -5.91 13.52 15.61
C LYS A 856 -5.09 12.25 15.73
N THR A 857 -5.56 11.15 15.15
CA THR A 857 -4.85 9.86 15.16
C THR A 857 -4.19 9.52 13.82
N GLY A 858 -4.48 10.30 12.78
CA GLY A 858 -4.02 10.05 11.42
C GLY A 858 -4.61 8.80 10.75
N ILE A 859 -5.66 8.19 11.32
CA ILE A 859 -6.24 6.93 10.84
C ILE A 859 -7.46 7.19 9.95
N ASP A 860 -7.50 6.53 8.79
CA ASP A 860 -8.71 6.36 7.96
C ASP A 860 -9.54 5.17 8.48
N GLN A 861 -10.74 5.46 8.98
CA GLN A 861 -11.66 4.47 9.54
C GLN A 861 -12.82 4.19 8.58
N LEU A 862 -13.16 2.91 8.33
CA LEU A 862 -14.30 2.53 7.49
C LEU A 862 -15.54 2.27 8.36
N LEU A 863 -16.36 3.30 8.56
CA LEU A 863 -17.51 3.26 9.46
C LEU A 863 -18.84 3.02 8.73
N VAL A 864 -19.78 2.34 9.39
CA VAL A 864 -21.18 2.26 8.94
C VAL A 864 -21.88 3.55 9.35
N THR A 865 -22.51 4.23 8.40
CA THR A 865 -23.18 5.51 8.59
C THR A 865 -24.59 5.48 8.00
N PRO A 866 -25.57 6.19 8.57
CA PRO A 866 -26.85 6.43 7.91
C PRO A 866 -26.64 7.28 6.65
N ILE A 867 -27.51 7.09 5.65
CA ILE A 867 -27.47 7.83 4.39
C ILE A 867 -28.10 9.23 4.54
N SER A 868 -27.83 10.12 3.58
CA SER A 868 -28.60 11.37 3.46
C SER A 868 -29.95 11.18 2.75
N GLN A 869 -30.88 12.10 2.97
CA GLN A 869 -32.16 12.17 2.25
C GLN A 869 -31.96 12.27 0.73
N ALA A 870 -30.89 12.94 0.27
CA ALA A 870 -30.49 12.98 -1.13
C ALA A 870 -30.17 11.57 -1.68
N GLN A 871 -29.39 10.76 -0.95
CA GLN A 871 -29.11 9.37 -1.33
C GLN A 871 -30.38 8.52 -1.27
N ALA A 872 -31.19 8.66 -0.21
CA ALA A 872 -32.45 7.94 -0.06
C ALA A 872 -33.40 8.18 -1.25
N LYS A 873 -33.39 9.40 -1.82
CA LYS A 873 -34.13 9.77 -3.04
C LYS A 873 -33.49 9.21 -4.32
N GLN A 874 -32.16 9.11 -4.41
CA GLN A 874 -31.47 8.46 -5.53
C GLN A 874 -31.67 6.94 -5.56
N ARG A 875 -31.73 6.30 -4.38
CA ARG A 875 -32.04 4.88 -4.20
C ARG A 875 -33.47 4.58 -4.64
N SER A 876 -34.46 5.29 -4.10
CA SER A 876 -35.87 5.13 -4.52
C SER A 876 -36.06 5.42 -6.02
N GLY A 877 -35.35 6.43 -6.56
CA GLY A 877 -35.34 6.76 -7.98
C GLY A 877 -34.80 5.66 -8.91
N ARG A 878 -34.23 4.56 -8.39
CA ARG A 878 -33.85 3.39 -9.21
C ARG A 878 -35.06 2.58 -9.69
N ALA A 879 -36.15 2.53 -8.91
CA ALA A 879 -37.38 1.82 -9.27
C ALA A 879 -38.15 2.52 -10.42
N GLY A 880 -38.23 3.85 -10.41
CA GLY A 880 -39.04 4.62 -11.36
C GLY A 880 -38.50 4.70 -12.79
N ARG A 881 -37.47 3.93 -13.15
CA ARG A 881 -36.73 4.08 -14.43
C ARG A 881 -37.35 3.37 -15.62
N THR A 882 -38.01 2.23 -15.41
CA THR A 882 -38.60 1.41 -16.49
C THR A 882 -40.13 1.47 -16.48
N GLY A 883 -40.73 1.64 -15.31
CA GLY A 883 -42.18 1.79 -15.10
C GLY A 883 -42.45 2.28 -13.67
N PRO A 884 -43.73 2.42 -13.27
CA PRO A 884 -44.08 2.77 -11.90
C PRO A 884 -43.66 1.65 -10.94
N GLY A 885 -43.09 2.01 -9.78
CA GLY A 885 -42.47 1.05 -8.87
C GLY A 885 -42.67 1.36 -7.40
N LYS A 886 -42.09 0.54 -6.51
CA LYS A 886 -42.17 0.68 -5.05
C LYS A 886 -40.80 0.72 -4.39
N CYS A 887 -40.66 1.52 -3.35
CA CYS A 887 -39.46 1.63 -2.52
C CYS A 887 -39.81 1.37 -1.05
N TYR A 888 -39.29 0.28 -0.50
CA TYR A 888 -39.45 -0.13 0.90
C TYR A 888 -38.25 0.36 1.69
N ARG A 889 -38.48 1.28 2.63
CA ARG A 889 -37.49 1.89 3.51
C ARG A 889 -37.60 1.27 4.89
N LEU A 890 -36.53 0.62 5.36
CA LEU A 890 -36.54 -0.12 6.63
C LEU A 890 -36.24 0.78 7.84
N TYR A 891 -36.71 2.02 7.77
CA TYR A 891 -36.56 3.08 8.75
C TYR A 891 -37.81 3.94 8.76
N THR A 892 -38.12 4.54 9.91
CA THR A 892 -39.34 5.34 10.08
C THR A 892 -39.28 6.66 9.31
N GLU A 893 -40.44 7.22 8.97
CA GLU A 893 -40.50 8.54 8.31
C GLU A 893 -39.89 9.66 9.18
N ARG A 894 -40.01 9.52 10.51
CA ARG A 894 -39.37 10.42 11.49
C ARG A 894 -37.85 10.33 11.40
N ALA A 895 -37.27 9.13 11.39
CA ALA A 895 -35.82 8.95 11.24
C ALA A 895 -35.31 9.55 9.91
N HIS A 896 -36.05 9.36 8.81
CA HIS A 896 -35.72 9.98 7.51
C HIS A 896 -35.73 11.51 7.56
N ARG A 897 -36.68 12.13 8.29
CA ARG A 897 -36.82 13.59 8.37
C ARG A 897 -35.83 14.22 9.37
N ASP A 898 -35.70 13.58 10.53
CA ASP A 898 -35.14 14.22 11.73
C ASP A 898 -33.75 13.67 12.11
N GLU A 899 -33.44 12.40 11.83
CA GLU A 899 -32.09 11.83 12.08
C GLU A 899 -31.16 11.92 10.86
N MET A 900 -31.67 11.75 9.63
CA MET A 900 -30.84 11.84 8.41
C MET A 900 -30.41 13.28 8.09
N LEU A 901 -29.25 13.41 7.44
CA LEU A 901 -28.79 14.66 6.82
C LEU A 901 -29.54 14.93 5.50
N VAL A 902 -29.72 16.19 5.13
CA VAL A 902 -30.42 16.58 3.90
C VAL A 902 -29.59 16.24 2.65
N SER A 903 -28.32 16.60 2.66
CA SER A 903 -27.32 16.33 1.61
C SER A 903 -26.15 15.50 2.17
N ASN A 904 -25.35 14.93 1.29
CA ASN A 904 -24.09 14.28 1.69
C ASN A 904 -23.11 15.31 2.26
N VAL A 905 -22.30 14.88 3.25
CA VAL A 905 -21.08 15.59 3.63
C VAL A 905 -20.08 15.48 2.46
N PRO A 906 -19.52 16.60 1.95
CA PRO A 906 -18.52 16.59 0.88
C PRO A 906 -17.28 15.78 1.25
N GLU A 907 -16.66 15.14 0.25
CA GLU A 907 -15.53 14.24 0.50
C GLU A 907 -14.32 14.98 1.10
N ILE A 908 -14.11 16.24 0.70
CA ILE A 908 -13.04 17.13 1.20
C ILE A 908 -13.09 17.39 2.72
N GLN A 909 -14.23 17.13 3.39
CA GLN A 909 -14.37 17.33 4.84
C GLN A 909 -14.11 16.05 5.67
N ARG A 910 -13.90 14.89 5.03
CA ARG A 910 -13.84 13.57 5.71
C ARG A 910 -12.63 12.69 5.31
N THR A 911 -11.65 13.22 4.58
CA THR A 911 -10.49 12.48 4.04
C THR A 911 -9.17 13.21 4.28
N ASN A 912 -8.03 12.50 4.28
CA ASN A 912 -6.71 13.13 4.33
C ASN A 912 -6.46 14.04 3.12
N LEU A 913 -6.09 15.30 3.37
CA LEU A 913 -5.91 16.34 2.36
C LEU A 913 -4.47 16.50 1.85
N ALA A 914 -3.47 15.78 2.38
CA ALA A 914 -2.05 15.98 2.06
C ALA A 914 -1.72 15.92 0.56
N SER A 915 -2.31 14.99 -0.20
CA SER A 915 -2.15 14.91 -1.66
C SER A 915 -2.79 16.09 -2.41
N THR A 916 -3.88 16.64 -1.87
CA THR A 916 -4.63 17.76 -2.42
C THR A 916 -3.94 19.09 -2.13
N VAL A 917 -3.48 19.30 -0.89
CA VAL A 917 -2.68 20.47 -0.48
C VAL A 917 -1.38 20.55 -1.28
N LEU A 918 -0.68 19.42 -1.47
CA LEU A 918 0.50 19.33 -2.32
C LEU A 918 0.19 19.75 -3.77
N SER A 919 -0.95 19.30 -4.32
CA SER A 919 -1.40 19.67 -5.66
C SER A 919 -1.76 21.16 -5.77
N LEU A 920 -2.45 21.74 -4.79
CA LEU A 920 -2.83 23.16 -4.77
C LEU A 920 -1.60 24.07 -4.70
N LYS A 921 -0.65 23.78 -3.80
CA LYS A 921 0.62 24.53 -3.72
C LYS A 921 1.48 24.35 -4.98
N ALA A 922 1.42 23.21 -5.66
CA ALA A 922 2.07 23.03 -6.97
C ALA A 922 1.42 23.84 -8.12
N MET A 923 0.14 24.21 -8.00
CA MET A 923 -0.51 25.18 -8.91
C MET A 923 -0.17 26.65 -8.58
N GLY A 924 0.61 26.92 -7.54
CA GLY A 924 0.93 28.27 -7.07
C GLY A 924 -0.15 28.89 -6.18
N ILE A 925 -1.11 28.09 -5.67
CA ILE A 925 -2.10 28.55 -4.69
C ILE A 925 -1.45 28.47 -3.31
N ASN A 926 -1.18 29.63 -2.73
CA ASN A 926 -0.54 29.75 -1.42
C ASN A 926 -1.56 29.95 -0.31
N ASP A 927 -2.62 30.73 -0.59
CA ASP A 927 -3.71 30.98 0.34
C ASP A 927 -4.74 29.85 0.26
N LEU A 928 -4.78 29.00 1.29
CA LEU A 928 -5.69 27.86 1.38
C LEU A 928 -6.99 28.18 2.13
N LEU A 929 -7.05 29.28 2.88
CA LEU A 929 -8.26 29.70 3.62
C LEU A 929 -9.14 30.65 2.80
N ALA A 930 -8.55 31.51 1.97
CA ALA A 930 -9.26 32.33 1.00
C ALA A 930 -9.48 31.64 -0.35
N PHE A 931 -8.97 30.41 -0.55
CA PHE A 931 -9.37 29.60 -1.70
C PHE A 931 -10.89 29.34 -1.67
N ASP A 932 -11.50 29.49 -2.84
CA ASP A 932 -12.95 29.54 -3.02
C ASP A 932 -13.56 28.13 -3.07
N PHE A 933 -13.46 27.40 -1.96
CA PHE A 933 -14.18 26.13 -1.78
C PHE A 933 -15.68 26.38 -1.61
N MET A 934 -16.51 25.50 -2.20
CA MET A 934 -17.97 25.55 -2.03
C MET A 934 -18.40 25.24 -0.59
N ASP A 935 -17.81 24.19 -0.02
CA ASP A 935 -17.82 23.90 1.42
C ASP A 935 -16.35 23.72 1.83
N ALA A 936 -15.86 24.55 2.77
CA ALA A 936 -14.45 24.52 3.15
C ALA A 936 -14.11 23.26 3.99
N PRO A 937 -12.89 22.70 3.87
CA PRO A 937 -12.41 21.67 4.77
C PRO A 937 -12.18 22.18 6.21
N PRO A 938 -12.16 21.30 7.23
CA PRO A 938 -11.76 21.68 8.58
C PRO A 938 -10.32 22.19 8.63
N MET A 939 -10.08 23.25 9.42
CA MET A 939 -8.75 23.85 9.57
C MET A 939 -7.74 22.85 10.18
N GLU A 940 -8.19 22.02 11.12
CA GLU A 940 -7.41 20.92 11.70
C GLU A 940 -6.83 19.99 10.61
N THR A 941 -7.66 19.50 9.69
CA THR A 941 -7.24 18.62 8.59
C THR A 941 -6.27 19.30 7.62
N LEU A 942 -6.40 20.61 7.41
CA LEU A 942 -5.43 21.39 6.62
C LEU A 942 -4.08 21.54 7.35
N ILE A 943 -4.09 21.80 8.66
CA ILE A 943 -2.89 21.94 9.49
C ILE A 943 -2.13 20.61 9.55
N THR A 944 -2.80 19.50 9.87
CA THR A 944 -2.20 18.15 9.87
C THR A 944 -1.64 17.78 8.49
N ALA A 945 -2.33 18.14 7.41
CA ALA A 945 -1.84 17.92 6.04
C ALA A 945 -0.58 18.74 5.72
N MET A 946 -0.47 20.00 6.18
CA MET A 946 0.73 20.82 6.00
C MET A 946 1.90 20.36 6.88
N GLU A 947 1.64 19.94 8.12
CA GLU A 947 2.63 19.29 8.99
C GLU A 947 3.16 17.99 8.37
N GLN A 948 2.29 17.15 7.80
CA GLN A 948 2.69 15.92 7.09
C GLN A 948 3.57 16.25 5.86
N LEU A 949 3.27 17.30 5.11
CA LEU A 949 4.09 17.69 3.95
C LEU A 949 5.41 18.35 4.34
N TYR A 950 5.45 19.12 5.43
CA TYR A 950 6.69 19.71 5.97
C TYR A 950 7.63 18.64 6.53
N SER A 951 7.14 17.71 7.35
CA SER A 951 7.93 16.57 7.85
C SER A 951 8.42 15.64 6.72
N LEU A 952 7.70 15.55 5.60
CA LEU A 952 8.18 14.89 4.38
C LEU A 952 9.28 15.66 3.63
N GLY A 953 9.53 16.94 3.94
CA GLY A 953 10.43 17.82 3.20
C GLY A 953 9.85 18.36 1.89
N ALA A 954 8.53 18.26 1.71
CA ALA A 954 7.84 18.80 0.54
C ALA A 954 7.55 20.31 0.69
N LEU A 955 7.41 20.80 1.92
CA LEU A 955 7.33 22.22 2.26
C LEU A 955 8.58 22.69 3.00
N ASP A 956 8.87 23.99 2.91
CA ASP A 956 9.90 24.68 3.69
C ASP A 956 9.34 25.38 4.96
N ASP A 957 10.23 26.01 5.72
CA ASP A 957 9.91 26.79 6.94
C ASP A 957 8.96 27.97 6.69
N GLU A 958 8.76 28.36 5.43
CA GLU A 958 7.86 29.42 4.99
C GLU A 958 6.51 28.88 4.47
N GLY A 959 6.31 27.57 4.43
CA GLY A 959 5.12 26.90 3.92
C GLY A 959 4.99 26.94 2.39
N LEU A 960 6.07 27.24 1.67
CA LEU A 960 6.19 27.18 0.21
C LEU A 960 6.71 25.80 -0.23
N LEU A 961 6.67 25.54 -1.55
CA LEU A 961 6.91 24.21 -2.11
C LEU A 961 8.38 24.01 -2.50
N THR A 962 9.07 23.06 -1.85
CA THR A 962 10.49 22.77 -2.10
C THR A 962 10.73 22.15 -3.48
N ARG A 963 12.00 22.10 -3.92
CA ARG A 963 12.40 21.36 -5.13
C ARG A 963 12.04 19.86 -5.06
N LEU A 964 11.99 19.28 -3.86
CA LEU A 964 11.50 17.93 -3.62
C LEU A 964 9.97 17.88 -3.76
N GLY A 965 9.25 18.78 -3.08
CA GLY A 965 7.80 18.89 -3.16
C GLY A 965 7.25 19.09 -4.57
N ARG A 966 7.91 19.93 -5.39
CA ARG A 966 7.54 20.14 -6.81
C ARG A 966 7.62 18.84 -7.62
N ARG A 967 8.70 18.06 -7.45
CA ARG A 967 8.83 16.72 -8.07
C ARG A 967 7.78 15.74 -7.54
N MET A 968 7.48 15.78 -6.24
CA MET A 968 6.47 14.89 -5.62
C MET A 968 5.06 15.13 -6.18
N ALA A 969 4.69 16.39 -6.44
CA ALA A 969 3.38 16.76 -6.99
C ALA A 969 3.17 16.31 -8.45
N GLU A 970 4.25 16.08 -9.20
CA GLU A 970 4.18 15.59 -10.59
C GLU A 970 3.81 14.09 -10.67
N PHE A 971 4.05 13.31 -9.60
CA PHE A 971 3.67 11.90 -9.51
C PHE A 971 2.21 11.72 -9.04
N PRO A 972 1.43 10.78 -9.62
CA PRO A 972 0.04 10.53 -9.25
C PRO A 972 -0.02 9.48 -8.13
N LEU A 973 0.64 9.77 -7.02
CA LEU A 973 0.84 8.89 -5.86
C LEU A 973 0.66 9.70 -4.57
N GLU A 974 0.63 9.02 -3.43
CA GLU A 974 0.64 9.70 -2.13
C GLU A 974 2.02 10.31 -1.83
N PRO A 975 2.09 11.44 -1.09
CA PRO A 975 3.36 12.10 -0.75
C PRO A 975 4.42 11.14 -0.15
N MET A 976 4.02 10.21 0.72
CA MET A 976 4.92 9.21 1.32
C MET A 976 5.53 8.28 0.25
N LEU A 977 4.71 7.78 -0.68
CA LEU A 977 5.16 6.98 -1.83
C LEU A 977 6.04 7.79 -2.80
N CYS A 978 5.73 9.08 -3.01
CA CYS A 978 6.56 9.98 -3.82
C CYS A 978 7.96 10.19 -3.20
N LYS A 979 8.05 10.44 -1.89
CA LYS A 979 9.33 10.61 -1.18
C LYS A 979 10.17 9.32 -1.27
N MET A 980 9.55 8.17 -1.01
CA MET A 980 10.17 6.85 -1.13
C MET A 980 10.71 6.57 -2.55
N LEU A 981 9.94 6.90 -3.60
CA LEU A 981 10.38 6.73 -4.99
C LEU A 981 11.56 7.65 -5.35
N ILE A 982 11.52 8.93 -4.94
CA ILE A 982 12.59 9.89 -5.23
C ILE A 982 13.87 9.53 -4.45
N MET A 983 13.76 9.15 -3.17
CA MET A 983 14.91 8.70 -2.37
C MET A 983 15.54 7.42 -2.92
N SER A 984 14.77 6.52 -3.53
CA SER A 984 15.30 5.30 -4.16
C SER A 984 16.26 5.55 -5.32
N VAL A 985 16.20 6.74 -5.94
CA VAL A 985 17.17 7.17 -6.96
C VAL A 985 18.51 7.51 -6.29
N HIS A 986 18.48 8.26 -5.19
CA HIS A 986 19.67 8.61 -4.41
C HIS A 986 20.35 7.38 -3.76
N LEU A 987 19.57 6.36 -3.39
CA LEU A 987 20.08 5.09 -2.83
C LEU A 987 20.40 4.02 -3.88
N GLY A 988 20.15 4.27 -5.17
CA GLY A 988 20.43 3.34 -6.27
C GLY A 988 19.58 2.05 -6.26
N CYS A 989 18.35 2.10 -5.75
CA CYS A 989 17.43 0.97 -5.59
C CYS A 989 16.07 1.18 -6.28
N SER A 990 16.09 1.92 -7.39
CA SER A 990 14.91 2.46 -8.06
C SER A 990 14.11 1.44 -8.89
N GLU A 991 14.71 0.41 -9.53
CA GLU A 991 13.90 -0.62 -10.22
C GLU A 991 13.06 -1.41 -9.21
N GLU A 992 13.65 -1.76 -8.07
CA GLU A 992 12.95 -2.44 -6.98
C GLU A 992 11.83 -1.54 -6.45
N MET A 993 12.14 -0.28 -6.13
CA MET A 993 11.17 0.61 -5.51
C MET A 993 10.01 1.00 -6.44
N LEU A 994 10.31 1.30 -7.70
CA LEU A 994 9.31 1.51 -8.76
C LEU A 994 8.33 0.33 -8.85
N THR A 995 8.84 -0.89 -8.66
CA THR A 995 8.03 -2.11 -8.67
C THR A 995 7.20 -2.26 -7.40
N ILE A 996 7.76 -1.96 -6.22
CA ILE A 996 7.05 -1.99 -4.92
C ILE A 996 5.91 -0.95 -4.90
N VAL A 997 6.20 0.32 -5.21
CA VAL A 997 5.21 1.41 -5.32
C VAL A 997 4.04 1.03 -6.25
N SER A 998 4.36 0.37 -7.37
CA SER A 998 3.35 -0.07 -8.35
C SER A 998 2.50 -1.25 -7.88
N MET A 999 2.99 -2.05 -6.93
CA MET A 999 2.25 -3.15 -6.30
C MET A 999 1.39 -2.65 -5.14
N LEU A 1000 1.88 -1.72 -4.32
CA LEU A 1000 1.10 -1.03 -3.27
C LEU A 1000 -0.08 -0.25 -3.85
N SER A 1001 0.12 0.40 -5.00
CA SER A 1001 -0.91 1.16 -5.72
C SER A 1001 -2.07 0.32 -6.32
N VAL A 1002 -2.18 -0.96 -5.96
CA VAL A 1002 -3.18 -1.91 -6.43
C VAL A 1002 -3.76 -2.73 -5.27
N GLN A 1003 -5.07 -2.95 -5.31
CA GLN A 1003 -5.79 -3.82 -4.37
C GLN A 1003 -5.15 -5.22 -4.24
N ASN A 1004 -5.13 -5.70 -2.99
CA ASN A 1004 -4.72 -7.04 -2.54
C ASN A 1004 -4.54 -8.08 -3.66
N ILE A 1005 -3.28 -8.36 -3.98
CA ILE A 1005 -2.85 -9.20 -5.11
C ILE A 1005 -3.09 -10.71 -4.86
N PHE A 1006 -3.08 -11.12 -3.59
CA PHE A 1006 -3.36 -12.50 -3.18
C PHE A 1006 -4.87 -12.79 -3.15
N TYR A 1007 -5.27 -14.00 -3.54
CA TYR A 1007 -6.65 -14.48 -3.51
C TYR A 1007 -6.76 -15.66 -2.54
N ARG A 1008 -7.58 -15.56 -1.49
CA ARG A 1008 -7.69 -16.58 -0.42
C ARG A 1008 -9.11 -17.19 -0.37
N PRO A 1009 -9.49 -18.05 -1.33
CA PRO A 1009 -10.82 -18.68 -1.38
C PRO A 1009 -11.06 -19.58 -0.15
N LYS A 1010 -12.31 -19.62 0.35
CA LYS A 1010 -12.66 -20.23 1.64
C LYS A 1010 -12.39 -21.74 1.68
N GLU A 1011 -12.59 -22.50 0.60
CA GLU A 1011 -12.29 -23.95 0.61
C GLU A 1011 -10.79 -24.28 0.52
N LYS A 1012 -9.96 -23.40 -0.06
CA LYS A 1012 -8.55 -23.71 -0.41
C LYS A 1012 -7.53 -22.85 0.33
N GLN A 1013 -7.88 -22.34 1.51
CA GLN A 1013 -7.03 -21.44 2.30
C GLN A 1013 -5.64 -22.03 2.55
N ALA A 1014 -5.55 -23.25 3.09
CA ALA A 1014 -4.26 -23.90 3.36
C ALA A 1014 -3.38 -24.08 2.10
N GLN A 1015 -3.98 -24.30 0.92
CA GLN A 1015 -3.23 -24.39 -0.34
C GLN A 1015 -2.75 -23.00 -0.81
N ALA A 1016 -3.60 -21.98 -0.69
CA ALA A 1016 -3.25 -20.60 -1.00
C ALA A 1016 -2.14 -20.08 -0.08
N ASP A 1017 -2.23 -20.38 1.23
CA ASP A 1017 -1.23 -20.00 2.22
C ASP A 1017 0.09 -20.74 2.00
N GLN A 1018 0.07 -22.06 1.75
CA GLN A 1018 1.29 -22.82 1.39
C GLN A 1018 1.95 -22.28 0.10
N LYS A 1019 1.15 -21.87 -0.90
CA LYS A 1019 1.65 -21.20 -2.11
C LYS A 1019 2.21 -19.81 -1.79
N LYS A 1020 1.59 -19.06 -0.89
CA LYS A 1020 2.05 -17.74 -0.43
C LYS A 1020 3.41 -17.82 0.27
N THR A 1021 3.61 -18.81 1.15
CA THR A 1021 4.87 -19.05 1.87
C THR A 1021 6.07 -19.21 0.93
N LYS A 1022 5.87 -19.67 -0.31
CA LYS A 1022 6.95 -19.79 -1.31
C LYS A 1022 7.53 -18.45 -1.77
N PHE A 1023 6.83 -17.35 -1.55
CA PHE A 1023 7.26 -15.99 -1.90
C PHE A 1023 7.80 -15.19 -0.70
N PHE A 1024 7.58 -15.66 0.54
CA PHE A 1024 7.92 -14.93 1.76
C PHE A 1024 9.41 -14.54 1.78
N GLN A 1025 9.67 -13.24 1.95
CA GLN A 1025 10.98 -12.71 2.28
C GLN A 1025 11.02 -12.37 3.79
N PRO A 1026 12.03 -12.81 4.55
CA PRO A 1026 12.09 -12.63 6.01
C PRO A 1026 12.22 -11.17 6.47
N GLU A 1027 12.53 -10.24 5.55
CA GLU A 1027 12.65 -8.80 5.75
C GLU A 1027 11.30 -8.06 5.71
N GLY A 1028 10.26 -8.61 5.05
CA GLY A 1028 8.91 -8.04 5.08
C GLY A 1028 8.01 -8.27 3.86
N ASP A 1029 6.81 -7.69 3.95
CA ASP A 1029 5.76 -7.78 2.91
C ASP A 1029 6.15 -7.06 1.62
N HIS A 1030 6.77 -5.87 1.70
CA HIS A 1030 7.19 -5.10 0.52
C HIS A 1030 8.12 -5.90 -0.42
N LEU A 1031 9.10 -6.60 0.16
CA LEU A 1031 10.03 -7.47 -0.57
C LEU A 1031 9.36 -8.78 -1.02
N THR A 1032 8.34 -9.25 -0.31
CA THR A 1032 7.48 -10.36 -0.74
C THR A 1032 6.64 -9.98 -1.98
N LEU A 1033 6.11 -8.75 -2.06
CA LEU A 1033 5.43 -8.24 -3.26
C LEU A 1033 6.39 -8.13 -4.45
N LEU A 1034 7.63 -7.64 -4.23
CA LEU A 1034 8.68 -7.62 -5.24
C LEU A 1034 9.02 -9.04 -5.76
N ALA A 1035 9.14 -10.02 -4.86
CA ALA A 1035 9.39 -11.42 -5.21
C ALA A 1035 8.24 -12.03 -6.05
N VAL A 1036 6.98 -11.70 -5.75
CA VAL A 1036 5.81 -12.08 -6.56
C VAL A 1036 5.87 -11.47 -7.96
N TYR A 1037 6.12 -10.15 -8.09
CA TYR A 1037 6.18 -9.49 -9.39
C TYR A 1037 7.33 -10.04 -10.25
N ASN A 1038 8.52 -10.22 -9.67
CA ASN A 1038 9.68 -10.78 -10.38
C ASN A 1038 9.45 -12.24 -10.80
N SER A 1039 8.77 -13.05 -9.98
CA SER A 1039 8.38 -14.40 -10.35
C SER A 1039 7.40 -14.41 -11.55
N TRP A 1040 6.47 -13.46 -11.62
CA TRP A 1040 5.54 -13.30 -12.74
C TRP A 1040 6.23 -12.76 -14.02
N LYS A 1041 7.17 -11.81 -13.87
CA LYS A 1041 8.07 -11.29 -14.94
C LYS A 1041 8.85 -12.44 -15.58
N ASN A 1042 9.44 -13.32 -14.76
CA ASN A 1042 10.18 -14.50 -15.21
C ASN A 1042 9.27 -15.52 -15.93
N ASN A 1043 8.04 -15.71 -15.44
CA ASN A 1043 7.02 -16.56 -16.08
C ASN A 1043 6.28 -15.87 -17.24
N LYS A 1044 6.92 -14.90 -17.90
CA LYS A 1044 6.46 -14.20 -19.12
C LYS A 1044 5.03 -13.65 -19.02
N PHE A 1045 4.66 -13.17 -17.83
CA PHE A 1045 3.34 -12.60 -17.53
C PHE A 1045 2.16 -13.59 -17.71
N SER A 1046 2.41 -14.89 -17.52
CA SER A 1046 1.43 -15.98 -17.68
C SER A 1046 0.22 -15.89 -16.74
N ASN A 1047 -1.00 -15.93 -17.29
CA ASN A 1047 -2.25 -16.00 -16.53
C ASN A 1047 -2.44 -17.35 -15.80
N PRO A 1048 -2.20 -18.54 -16.43
CA PRO A 1048 -2.20 -19.82 -15.72
C PRO A 1048 -1.32 -19.85 -14.48
N TRP A 1049 -0.10 -19.29 -14.56
CA TRP A 1049 0.80 -19.20 -13.41
C TRP A 1049 0.21 -18.38 -12.25
N CYS A 1050 -0.56 -17.33 -12.55
CA CYS A 1050 -1.27 -16.56 -11.52
C CYS A 1050 -2.33 -17.42 -10.83
N PHE A 1051 -3.12 -18.17 -11.60
CA PHE A 1051 -4.16 -19.05 -11.07
C PHE A 1051 -3.58 -20.16 -10.18
N GLU A 1052 -2.52 -20.85 -10.63
CA GLU A 1052 -1.85 -21.90 -9.88
C GLU A 1052 -1.24 -21.44 -8.55
N ASN A 1053 -0.94 -20.15 -8.41
CA ASN A 1053 -0.34 -19.57 -7.20
C ASN A 1053 -1.33 -18.67 -6.42
N PHE A 1054 -2.62 -18.73 -6.75
CA PHE A 1054 -3.69 -17.95 -6.11
C PHE A 1054 -3.44 -16.43 -6.14
N ILE A 1055 -2.96 -15.91 -7.27
CA ILE A 1055 -2.65 -14.50 -7.50
C ILE A 1055 -3.61 -13.90 -8.54
N GLN A 1056 -4.05 -12.66 -8.31
CA GLN A 1056 -4.92 -11.93 -9.23
C GLN A 1056 -4.15 -11.35 -10.42
N GLY A 1057 -4.12 -12.07 -11.55
CA GLY A 1057 -3.44 -11.64 -12.78
C GLY A 1057 -3.90 -10.29 -13.34
N ARG A 1058 -5.16 -9.90 -13.08
CA ARG A 1058 -5.70 -8.55 -13.40
C ARG A 1058 -4.98 -7.45 -12.60
N SER A 1059 -4.77 -7.68 -11.30
CA SER A 1059 -4.08 -6.77 -10.40
C SER A 1059 -2.60 -6.64 -10.75
N LEU A 1060 -1.93 -7.76 -11.06
CA LEU A 1060 -0.55 -7.75 -11.56
C LEU A 1060 -0.39 -7.00 -12.90
N LYS A 1061 -1.33 -7.16 -13.85
CA LYS A 1061 -1.30 -6.36 -15.09
C LYS A 1061 -1.45 -4.87 -14.79
N ARG A 1062 -2.39 -4.49 -13.91
CA ARG A 1062 -2.54 -3.09 -13.47
C ARG A 1062 -1.26 -2.56 -12.82
N ALA A 1063 -0.58 -3.34 -11.98
CA ALA A 1063 0.71 -2.98 -11.39
C ALA A 1063 1.79 -2.78 -12.47
N GLN A 1064 1.85 -3.63 -13.50
CA GLN A 1064 2.75 -3.43 -14.64
C GLN A 1064 2.45 -2.12 -15.39
N ASP A 1065 1.18 -1.78 -15.60
CA ASP A 1065 0.79 -0.57 -16.33
C ASP A 1065 1.04 0.72 -15.50
N ILE A 1066 0.87 0.65 -14.17
CA ILE A 1066 1.35 1.70 -13.24
C ILE A 1066 2.87 1.86 -13.35
N ARG A 1067 3.63 0.75 -13.30
CA ARG A 1067 5.10 0.74 -13.36
C ARG A 1067 5.62 1.37 -14.66
N LYS A 1068 4.94 1.15 -15.79
CA LYS A 1068 5.24 1.81 -17.08
C LYS A 1068 4.98 3.32 -17.02
N GLN A 1069 3.86 3.76 -16.45
CA GLN A 1069 3.57 5.19 -16.34
C GLN A 1069 4.56 5.89 -15.41
N MET A 1070 4.93 5.26 -14.29
CA MET A 1070 5.89 5.85 -13.35
C MET A 1070 7.29 5.93 -13.97
N LEU A 1071 7.71 4.89 -14.71
CA LEU A 1071 8.94 4.92 -15.50
C LEU A 1071 8.97 6.10 -16.49
N SER A 1072 7.90 6.25 -17.29
CA SER A 1072 7.79 7.35 -18.27
C SER A 1072 7.76 8.76 -17.64
N ILE A 1073 7.46 8.88 -16.34
CA ILE A 1073 7.60 10.13 -15.58
C ILE A 1073 9.06 10.26 -15.13
N MET A 1074 9.67 9.23 -14.54
CA MET A 1074 11.09 9.24 -14.14
C MET A 1074 12.02 9.60 -15.32
N ASP A 1075 11.80 9.01 -16.50
CA ASP A 1075 12.53 9.30 -17.74
C ASP A 1075 12.43 10.80 -18.11
N ARG A 1076 11.23 11.40 -17.97
CA ARG A 1076 10.96 12.81 -18.26
C ARG A 1076 11.72 13.75 -17.32
N HIS A 1077 11.83 13.38 -16.06
CA HIS A 1077 12.53 14.16 -15.02
C HIS A 1077 14.02 13.80 -14.88
N LYS A 1078 14.54 12.95 -15.77
CA LYS A 1078 15.95 12.47 -15.78
C LYS A 1078 16.35 11.86 -14.43
N LEU A 1079 15.51 10.95 -13.92
CA LEU A 1079 15.80 10.16 -12.74
C LEU A 1079 16.32 8.79 -13.17
N ASP A 1080 17.62 8.55 -12.99
CA ASP A 1080 18.29 7.34 -13.47
C ASP A 1080 17.76 6.08 -12.78
N VAL A 1081 17.45 5.05 -13.58
CA VAL A 1081 16.82 3.81 -13.09
C VAL A 1081 17.85 2.71 -12.91
N VAL A 1082 18.38 2.62 -11.69
CA VAL A 1082 19.35 1.62 -11.23
C VAL A 1082 18.66 0.55 -10.36
N SER A 1083 19.13 -0.70 -10.46
CA SER A 1083 18.72 -1.85 -9.63
C SER A 1083 19.76 -2.12 -8.54
N CYS A 1084 19.29 -2.45 -7.34
CA CYS A 1084 20.16 -2.74 -6.19
C CYS A 1084 20.62 -4.22 -6.08
N GLY A 1085 20.19 -5.07 -7.01
CA GLY A 1085 20.60 -6.48 -7.09
C GLY A 1085 20.15 -7.32 -5.88
N LYS A 1086 21.07 -7.59 -4.94
CA LYS A 1086 20.82 -8.38 -3.73
C LYS A 1086 20.70 -7.56 -2.44
N ASN A 1087 21.07 -6.28 -2.45
CA ASN A 1087 21.16 -5.48 -1.21
C ASN A 1087 19.76 -4.95 -0.82
N THR A 1088 19.04 -5.74 -0.02
CA THR A 1088 17.70 -5.42 0.50
C THR A 1088 17.69 -4.22 1.45
N VAL A 1089 18.78 -3.98 2.17
CA VAL A 1089 18.91 -2.88 3.15
C VAL A 1089 18.68 -1.52 2.50
N ARG A 1090 19.19 -1.26 1.29
CA ARG A 1090 18.92 0.01 0.58
C ARG A 1090 17.44 0.21 0.24
N VAL A 1091 16.71 -0.88 -0.05
CA VAL A 1091 15.26 -0.85 -0.28
C VAL A 1091 14.52 -0.56 1.03
N GLN A 1092 14.94 -1.16 2.15
CA GLN A 1092 14.35 -0.91 3.46
C GLN A 1092 14.61 0.54 3.95
N LYS A 1093 15.83 1.06 3.76
CA LYS A 1093 16.17 2.48 3.97
C LYS A 1093 15.28 3.42 3.14
N ALA A 1094 15.07 3.11 1.86
CA ALA A 1094 14.16 3.88 1.01
C ALA A 1094 12.70 3.87 1.54
N ILE A 1095 12.19 2.72 2.00
CA ILE A 1095 10.85 2.60 2.64
C ILE A 1095 10.78 3.47 3.90
N CYS A 1096 11.77 3.33 4.79
CA CYS A 1096 11.89 4.11 6.01
C CYS A 1096 11.83 5.63 5.72
N SER A 1097 12.57 6.10 4.71
CA SER A 1097 12.61 7.52 4.34
C SER A 1097 11.25 8.12 3.94
N GLY A 1098 10.31 7.31 3.42
CA GLY A 1098 8.96 7.74 3.05
C GLY A 1098 7.92 7.54 4.15
N PHE A 1099 8.05 6.50 4.96
CA PHE A 1099 7.06 6.06 5.96
C PHE A 1099 7.54 6.17 7.42
N PHE A 1100 8.54 7.00 7.71
CA PHE A 1100 9.06 7.24 9.08
C PHE A 1100 7.97 7.66 10.08
N ARG A 1101 6.89 8.35 9.66
CA ARG A 1101 5.73 8.67 10.51
C ARG A 1101 4.93 7.42 10.91
N ASN A 1102 4.95 6.37 10.08
CA ASN A 1102 4.24 5.11 10.25
C ASN A 1102 5.16 4.03 10.88
N ALA A 1103 5.82 4.39 11.98
CA ALA A 1103 6.69 3.51 12.74
C ALA A 1103 5.96 2.92 13.97
N ALA A 1104 6.26 1.66 14.28
CA ALA A 1104 5.77 0.96 15.46
C ALA A 1104 6.90 0.22 16.19
N ARG A 1105 6.89 0.27 17.53
CA ARG A 1105 7.80 -0.45 18.43
C ARG A 1105 7.03 -1.55 19.16
N LYS A 1106 7.62 -2.73 19.30
CA LYS A 1106 7.05 -3.84 20.06
C LYS A 1106 7.01 -3.51 21.55
N HIS A 1107 5.86 -3.70 22.20
CA HIS A 1107 5.73 -3.58 23.65
C HIS A 1107 5.61 -4.98 24.27
N PRO A 1108 6.41 -5.34 25.30
CA PRO A 1108 6.44 -6.70 25.85
C PRO A 1108 5.09 -7.26 26.32
N GLN A 1109 4.14 -6.40 26.70
CA GLN A 1109 2.83 -6.79 27.24
C GLN A 1109 1.68 -6.66 26.23
N ASP A 1110 1.66 -5.64 25.37
CA ASP A 1110 0.47 -5.28 24.58
C ASP A 1110 0.50 -5.74 23.11
N GLY A 1111 1.69 -6.09 22.59
CA GLY A 1111 1.92 -6.35 21.17
C GLY A 1111 2.84 -5.30 20.55
N TYR A 1112 2.30 -4.35 19.80
CA TYR A 1112 3.04 -3.18 19.29
C TYR A 1112 2.35 -1.89 19.70
N ARG A 1113 3.12 -0.81 19.78
CA ARG A 1113 2.62 0.56 19.94
C ARG A 1113 3.14 1.44 18.82
N THR A 1114 2.31 2.37 18.31
CA THR A 1114 2.77 3.42 17.39
C THR A 1114 3.77 4.34 18.09
N VAL A 1115 4.79 4.82 17.38
CA VAL A 1115 5.83 5.66 18.01
C VAL A 1115 5.29 7.03 18.42
N ILE A 1116 4.31 7.56 17.67
CA ILE A 1116 3.74 8.90 17.88
C ILE A 1116 2.66 8.86 18.97
N ASP A 1117 1.54 8.17 18.71
CA ASP A 1117 0.36 8.21 19.58
C ASP A 1117 0.39 7.18 20.71
N GLN A 1118 1.35 6.25 20.70
CA GLN A 1118 1.46 5.10 21.62
C GLN A 1118 0.23 4.16 21.62
N GLN A 1119 -0.60 4.22 20.57
CA GLN A 1119 -1.79 3.38 20.36
C GLN A 1119 -1.39 1.91 20.15
N VAL A 1120 -2.19 0.98 20.70
CA VAL A 1120 -1.90 -0.46 20.68
C VAL A 1120 -2.35 -1.09 19.36
N VAL A 1121 -1.38 -1.42 18.51
CA VAL A 1121 -1.59 -1.90 17.14
C VAL A 1121 -1.11 -3.35 16.97
N TYR A 1122 -1.74 -4.08 16.05
CA TYR A 1122 -1.46 -5.49 15.81
C TYR A 1122 -1.00 -5.75 14.37
N LEU A 1123 -0.21 -6.80 14.17
CA LEU A 1123 0.13 -7.28 12.83
C LEU A 1123 -1.08 -7.94 12.18
N HIS A 1124 -1.44 -7.54 10.96
CA HIS A 1124 -2.50 -8.20 10.22
C HIS A 1124 -2.12 -9.67 9.92
N PRO A 1125 -2.99 -10.67 10.15
CA PRO A 1125 -2.67 -12.09 9.95
C PRO A 1125 -2.29 -12.51 8.52
N SER A 1126 -2.35 -11.60 7.54
CA SER A 1126 -1.83 -11.83 6.19
C SER A 1126 -0.37 -11.42 6.00
N SER A 1127 0.26 -10.72 6.94
CA SER A 1127 1.66 -10.27 6.84
C SER A 1127 2.62 -11.47 6.93
N THR A 1128 3.74 -11.43 6.19
CA THR A 1128 4.81 -12.43 6.36
C THR A 1128 5.45 -12.37 7.76
N LEU A 1129 5.38 -11.21 8.41
CA LEU A 1129 5.93 -10.98 9.75
C LEU A 1129 4.99 -11.39 10.89
N PHE A 1130 3.79 -11.94 10.60
CA PHE A 1130 2.88 -12.37 11.67
C PHE A 1130 3.52 -13.42 12.62
N ASN A 1131 4.31 -14.35 12.05
CA ASN A 1131 5.02 -15.39 12.82
C ASN A 1131 6.40 -14.94 13.35
N ARG A 1132 6.96 -13.84 12.85
CA ARG A 1132 8.29 -13.32 13.23
C ARG A 1132 8.11 -11.90 13.74
N GLN A 1133 8.13 -11.71 15.06
CA GLN A 1133 7.87 -10.44 15.71
C GLN A 1133 9.17 -9.70 16.11
N PRO A 1134 9.82 -8.94 15.19
CA PRO A 1134 10.94 -8.06 15.53
C PRO A 1134 10.46 -6.91 16.42
N GLU A 1135 11.40 -6.12 16.93
CA GLU A 1135 11.04 -4.98 17.77
C GLU A 1135 10.55 -3.76 16.97
N TRP A 1136 11.30 -3.35 15.94
CA TRP A 1136 11.04 -2.12 15.18
C TRP A 1136 10.50 -2.41 13.77
N LEU A 1137 9.40 -1.75 13.43
CA LEU A 1137 8.63 -1.98 12.20
C LEU A 1137 8.14 -0.67 11.57
N VAL A 1138 8.03 -0.67 10.25
CA VAL A 1138 7.32 0.34 9.47
C VAL A 1138 6.18 -0.32 8.71
N TYR A 1139 5.01 0.33 8.68
CA TYR A 1139 3.78 -0.13 8.04
C TYR A 1139 3.28 0.85 6.97
N HIS A 1140 2.57 0.35 5.96
CA HIS A 1140 1.99 1.19 4.91
C HIS A 1140 0.65 1.81 5.35
N GLU A 1141 -0.35 0.98 5.63
CA GLU A 1141 -1.67 1.36 6.14
C GLU A 1141 -1.85 0.89 7.58
N LEU A 1142 -2.57 1.66 8.40
CA LEU A 1142 -3.16 1.20 9.66
C LEU A 1142 -4.67 1.18 9.51
N VAL A 1143 -5.29 0.01 9.66
CA VAL A 1143 -6.72 -0.17 9.39
C VAL A 1143 -7.45 -0.62 10.65
N LEU A 1144 -8.34 0.23 11.15
CA LEU A 1144 -9.27 -0.11 12.24
C LEU A 1144 -10.35 -1.08 11.72
N THR A 1145 -10.55 -2.17 12.45
CA THR A 1145 -11.64 -3.15 12.23
C THR A 1145 -12.25 -3.54 13.58
N THR A 1146 -12.18 -4.80 14.00
CA THR A 1146 -12.39 -5.20 15.41
C THR A 1146 -11.17 -4.90 16.29
N LYS A 1147 -10.01 -4.74 15.66
CA LYS A 1147 -8.75 -4.23 16.22
C LYS A 1147 -8.05 -3.38 15.16
N GLU A 1148 -7.05 -2.61 15.58
CA GLU A 1148 -6.17 -1.86 14.68
C GLU A 1148 -5.10 -2.79 14.10
N TYR A 1149 -5.08 -2.93 12.78
CA TYR A 1149 -4.16 -3.82 12.07
C TYR A 1149 -3.24 -3.07 11.11
N MET A 1150 -1.93 -3.21 11.34
CA MET A 1150 -0.87 -2.76 10.44
C MET A 1150 -0.82 -3.64 9.18
N ARG A 1151 -0.69 -3.02 8.00
CA ARG A 1151 -0.54 -3.70 6.70
C ARG A 1151 0.76 -3.32 5.99
N GLU A 1152 1.14 -4.18 5.04
CA GLU A 1152 2.40 -4.19 4.29
C GLU A 1152 3.60 -3.80 5.17
N VAL A 1153 3.97 -4.69 6.08
CA VAL A 1153 4.89 -4.38 7.17
C VAL A 1153 6.32 -4.81 6.82
N THR A 1154 7.33 -4.09 7.30
CA THR A 1154 8.74 -4.35 6.98
C THR A 1154 9.64 -4.01 8.16
N THR A 1155 10.69 -4.82 8.36
CA THR A 1155 11.64 -4.64 9.46
C THR A 1155 12.55 -3.44 9.19
N ILE A 1156 12.77 -2.61 10.21
CA ILE A 1156 13.72 -1.49 10.17
C ILE A 1156 14.69 -1.54 11.35
N ASP A 1157 15.83 -0.89 11.20
CA ASP A 1157 16.75 -0.53 12.28
C ASP A 1157 16.40 0.90 12.77
N PRO A 1158 16.30 1.15 14.09
CA PRO A 1158 15.98 2.45 14.66
C PRO A 1158 16.93 3.58 14.19
N ARG A 1159 18.21 3.28 13.93
CA ARG A 1159 19.21 4.26 13.47
C ARG A 1159 18.77 4.97 12.18
N TRP A 1160 18.01 4.29 11.31
CA TRP A 1160 17.55 4.85 10.02
C TRP A 1160 16.42 5.89 10.18
N LEU A 1161 15.61 5.82 11.25
CA LEU A 1161 14.55 6.80 11.50
C LEU A 1161 15.16 8.18 11.78
N VAL A 1162 16.26 8.22 12.55
CA VAL A 1162 17.02 9.45 12.83
C VAL A 1162 17.79 9.92 11.59
N GLU A 1163 18.37 9.00 10.81
CA GLU A 1163 19.08 9.30 9.55
C GLU A 1163 18.18 10.01 8.51
N PHE A 1164 16.93 9.57 8.34
CA PHE A 1164 16.02 10.10 7.32
C PHE A 1164 15.02 11.17 7.80
N ALA A 1165 14.87 11.36 9.11
CA ALA A 1165 13.98 12.36 9.69
C ALA A 1165 14.52 12.98 11.01
N PRO A 1166 15.73 13.58 11.02
CA PRO A 1166 16.34 14.17 12.23
C PRO A 1166 15.56 15.36 12.80
N ALA A 1167 14.69 15.99 12.00
CA ALA A 1167 13.78 17.05 12.45
C ALA A 1167 12.53 16.52 13.19
N PHE A 1168 12.34 15.20 13.25
CA PHE A 1168 11.18 14.54 13.87
C PHE A 1168 11.59 13.51 14.95
N PHE A 1169 12.75 12.86 14.75
CA PHE A 1169 13.31 11.85 15.63
C PHE A 1169 14.71 12.23 16.11
N ARG A 1170 14.96 12.06 17.40
CA ARG A 1170 16.26 12.28 18.05
C ARG A 1170 16.65 11.03 18.87
N ILE A 1171 17.93 10.69 18.90
CA ILE A 1171 18.45 9.68 19.84
C ILE A 1171 18.35 10.24 21.27
N ALA A 1172 17.75 9.47 22.18
CA ALA A 1172 17.67 9.83 23.59
C ALA A 1172 19.07 10.03 24.19
N ASP A 1173 19.22 10.99 25.09
CA ASP A 1173 20.46 11.18 25.83
C ASP A 1173 20.61 10.04 26.86
N PRO A 1174 21.60 9.15 26.76
CA PRO A 1174 21.72 7.99 27.66
C PRO A 1174 21.95 8.39 29.13
N THR A 1175 22.33 9.65 29.39
CA THR A 1175 22.47 10.19 30.76
C THR A 1175 21.15 10.65 31.38
N ARG A 1176 20.05 10.69 30.61
CA ARG A 1176 18.75 11.26 31.02
C ARG A 1176 17.57 10.32 30.75
N LEU A 1177 16.80 10.04 31.80
CA LEU A 1177 15.55 9.28 31.69
C LEU A 1177 14.53 10.03 30.82
N SER A 1178 14.12 9.38 29.72
CA SER A 1178 13.14 9.90 28.76
C SER A 1178 11.80 10.25 29.42
N ARG A 1179 11.07 11.19 28.81
CA ARG A 1179 9.72 11.58 29.24
C ARG A 1179 8.77 10.37 29.27
N GLN A 1180 9.02 9.36 28.44
CA GLN A 1180 8.25 8.11 28.39
C GLN A 1180 8.63 7.15 29.52
N LYS A 1181 9.92 6.82 29.71
CA LYS A 1181 10.40 5.96 30.82
C LYS A 1181 9.96 6.50 32.19
N ARG A 1182 9.99 7.82 32.39
CA ARG A 1182 9.50 8.47 33.63
C ARG A 1182 7.99 8.29 33.89
N GLN A 1183 7.19 8.00 32.88
CA GLN A 1183 5.73 7.78 33.00
C GLN A 1183 5.34 6.30 33.09
N GLN A 1184 6.24 5.38 32.72
CA GLN A 1184 6.01 3.95 32.83
C GLN A 1184 5.82 3.54 34.30
N LYS A 1185 4.94 2.57 34.53
CA LYS A 1185 4.65 2.01 35.84
C LYS A 1185 4.82 0.49 35.77
N LEU A 1186 5.61 -0.05 36.68
CA LEU A 1186 5.78 -1.49 36.82
C LEU A 1186 4.70 -2.02 37.78
N GLU A 1187 4.04 -3.10 37.38
CA GLU A 1187 3.17 -3.90 38.26
C GLU A 1187 3.79 -5.29 38.45
N PRO A 1188 3.63 -5.92 39.63
CA PRO A 1188 4.16 -7.26 39.87
C PRO A 1188 3.45 -8.31 39.01
N LEU A 1189 4.09 -9.46 38.83
CA LEU A 1189 3.54 -10.59 38.07
C LEU A 1189 2.16 -11.00 38.60
N TYR A 1190 1.24 -11.29 37.67
CA TYR A 1190 -0.15 -11.65 38.01
C TYR A 1190 -0.21 -12.98 38.77
N ASN A 1191 -0.60 -12.91 40.05
CA ASN A 1191 -0.87 -14.07 40.88
C ASN A 1191 -2.38 -14.36 40.89
N ARG A 1192 -2.79 -15.54 40.39
CA ARG A 1192 -4.20 -15.96 40.34
C ARG A 1192 -4.86 -16.10 41.73
N TYR A 1193 -4.08 -16.28 42.79
CA TYR A 1193 -4.57 -16.51 44.15
C TYR A 1193 -4.75 -15.23 44.97
N GLU A 1194 -4.26 -14.08 44.49
CA GLU A 1194 -4.39 -12.79 45.16
C GLU A 1194 -5.30 -11.85 44.37
N GLU A 1195 -6.11 -11.05 45.07
CA GLU A 1195 -6.89 -10.01 44.41
C GLU A 1195 -5.96 -8.95 43.77
N PRO A 1196 -6.24 -8.49 42.54
CA PRO A 1196 -5.48 -7.41 41.92
C PRO A 1196 -5.34 -6.20 42.85
N ASN A 1197 -4.10 -5.77 43.06
CA ASN A 1197 -3.71 -4.66 43.94
C ASN A 1197 -3.88 -4.88 45.47
N ALA A 1198 -4.11 -6.11 45.94
CA ALA A 1198 -4.10 -6.42 47.38
C ALA A 1198 -2.75 -6.14 48.05
N TRP A 1199 -1.65 -6.36 47.32
CA TRP A 1199 -0.27 -6.07 47.75
C TRP A 1199 0.02 -4.58 48.04
N ARG A 1200 -0.84 -3.65 47.60
CA ARG A 1200 -0.59 -2.21 47.82
C ARG A 1200 -0.86 -1.85 49.28
N ILE A 1201 0.14 -1.26 49.94
CA ILE A 1201 0.09 -0.80 51.34
C ILE A 1201 -1.14 0.09 51.61
N SER A 1202 -1.53 0.94 50.64
CA SER A 1202 -2.73 1.79 50.73
C SER A 1202 -4.07 1.05 50.72
N ARG A 1203 -4.11 -0.20 50.23
CA ARG A 1203 -5.27 -1.10 50.34
C ARG A 1203 -5.22 -1.95 51.61
N ALA A 1204 -4.03 -2.33 52.07
CA ALA A 1204 -3.85 -2.95 53.39
C ALA A 1204 -4.31 -2.01 54.52
N PHE A 1205 -4.00 -0.70 54.42
CA PHE A 1205 -4.49 0.35 55.32
C PHE A 1205 -5.99 0.69 55.18
N ARG A 1206 -6.70 0.09 54.22
CA ARG A 1206 -8.18 0.14 54.10
C ARG A 1206 -8.84 -1.21 54.46
N ARG A 1207 -8.05 -2.21 54.86
CA ARG A 1207 -8.50 -3.53 55.33
C ARG A 1207 -8.20 -3.77 56.82
N ARG A 1208 -7.38 -2.90 57.41
CA ARG A 1208 -7.29 -2.65 58.86
C ARG A 1208 -8.22 -1.49 59.20
#